data_AF-A0A2C9KI26-F1
#
_entry.id   AF-A0A2C9KI26-F1
#
_cell.length_a   1.000
_cell.length_b   1.000
_cell.length_c   1.000
_cell.angle_alpha   90.00
_cell.angle_beta   90.00
_cell.angle_gamma   90.00
#
_symmetry.space_group_name_H-M   'P 1'
#
loop_
_entity.id
_entity.type
_entity.pdbx_description
1 polymer ?
#
loop_
_entity_poly.entity_id
_entity_poly.type
_entity_poly.pdbx_seq_one_letter_code
_entity_poly.pdbx_strand_id
1 'polypeptide(L)'
;MPYHTEQSENKKRYLYSPLVVNILGVIPYKERYQVPTSGDLLRLKAWGLRKGISTKDPNWHEQFALVKSVKPLWNRNKKWLVENYPIFEKESAFKNDDIHIFELTLNIDYKVIFSNVKLMDIEKISTLRTTERQLQALSMLPDNPLCSHLLQPQQSSVYFHQHVNPDAHLLQRMNSEQAQAISTIKSAVERKEPKIFFLQGPAGTGKTHTILALVHHLLLITNFQGRICIATPSNAAVDEIARRIIQFSNKLKDNKMKEISLVRVGNKDFLHPQVAPYYWETLINNHLIKEKAKQVPEALKKENQMYKDKILKIEQELTNPSLTRVQKVKKQEELASLKKQIKTLEKEFTSDKKPSPRERYQAKCHVLDNAHVICGTLSSFGIESLKEILNRTEQHRHNSQTFSCLIIDEATQAIEVDTLIPLQYKVTKVVLVGDHKQLPATVRSQKANELELSRSLFERLNLCFEKFHENPSQSSPIMMLTRQYRMHPEILSLPNNLFYDGKLETDEVVYKRNSLLAPYLVFDIEEGQESNNSRSICNVPEAVCIARLCSLIMKTLKLKRETLCRCVGVICPYSEQKQAIVEQLRLSNLDGIEVNTVDGYQGQEKDVIIMSCVRAQSSPTTIGFISDKRRMNVALTRAKDAMYVLGHFGTLRVNDLWAELHEDARIRGLLVPIKDVKEFSCIAESKITLNSKKT
;
A
#
# COMPACT_ATOMS: atom_id res chain seq x y z
N MET A 1 14.56 23.88 34.93
CA MET A 1 13.96 24.36 36.19
C MET A 1 13.35 23.18 36.92
N PRO A 2 13.68 22.93 38.20
CA PRO A 2 13.11 21.83 38.95
C PRO A 2 11.81 22.29 39.63
N TYR A 3 10.74 21.50 39.51
CA TYR A 3 9.61 21.59 40.43
C TYR A 3 9.44 20.23 41.11
N HIS A 4 9.66 20.27 42.42
CA HIS A 4 9.41 19.20 43.36
C HIS A 4 7.92 19.19 43.75
N THR A 5 7.35 17.98 43.72
CA THR A 5 6.40 17.36 44.67
C THR A 5 5.09 18.07 45.06
N GLU A 6 3.97 17.45 44.66
CA GLU A 6 2.88 16.84 45.46
C GLU A 6 1.77 16.49 44.45
N GLN A 7 1.23 15.28 44.32
CA GLN A 7 0.63 14.44 45.35
C GLN A 7 0.80 12.95 45.02
N SER A 8 0.98 12.18 46.09
CA SER A 8 0.99 10.74 46.14
C SER A 8 -0.39 10.15 45.83
N GLU A 9 -0.66 9.86 44.55
CA GLU A 9 -1.60 8.80 44.21
C GLU A 9 -0.83 7.51 43.98
N ASN A 10 -1.20 6.49 44.75
CA ASN A 10 -0.78 5.10 44.61
C ASN A 10 -1.02 4.59 43.18
N LYS A 11 -0.10 4.88 42.25
CA LYS A 11 0.07 4.11 41.02
C LYS A 11 0.63 2.76 41.43
N LYS A 12 -0.28 1.86 41.84
CA LYS A 12 -0.04 0.41 41.78
C LYS A 12 0.52 0.14 40.39
N ARG A 13 1.81 -0.15 40.30
CA ARG A 13 2.40 -0.74 39.12
C ARG A 13 1.66 -2.06 38.91
N TYR A 14 0.76 -2.09 37.95
CA TYR A 14 0.14 -3.32 37.44
C TYR A 14 1.21 -4.11 36.68
N LEU A 15 2.23 -4.64 37.38
CA LEU A 15 3.14 -5.68 36.89
C LEU A 15 2.40 -7.02 37.02
N TYR A 16 1.34 -7.21 36.23
CA TYR A 16 0.66 -8.50 36.13
C TYR A 16 1.30 -9.25 34.95
N SER A 17 2.08 -10.28 35.26
CA SER A 17 2.63 -11.18 34.24
C SER A 17 1.47 -11.92 33.58
N PRO A 18 1.27 -11.84 32.25
CA PRO A 18 0.15 -12.51 31.58
C PRO A 18 0.23 -14.03 31.75
N LEU A 19 -0.91 -14.69 31.97
CA LEU A 19 -0.97 -16.15 32.02
C LEU A 19 -0.85 -16.66 30.59
N VAL A 20 0.17 -17.48 30.33
CA VAL A 20 0.33 -18.18 29.06
C VAL A 20 -0.45 -19.48 29.13
N VAL A 21 -1.51 -19.60 28.34
CA VAL A 21 -2.36 -20.80 28.28
C VAL A 21 -2.25 -21.45 26.91
N ASN A 22 -2.09 -22.76 26.87
CA ASN A 22 -2.19 -23.53 25.63
C ASN A 22 -3.62 -24.08 25.49
N ILE A 23 -4.26 -23.81 24.35
CA ILE A 23 -5.63 -24.26 24.04
C ILE A 23 -5.62 -25.02 22.73
N LEU A 24 -6.34 -26.12 22.66
CA LEU A 24 -6.58 -26.86 21.42
C LEU A 24 -7.76 -26.24 20.67
N GLY A 25 -7.51 -25.77 19.45
CA GLY A 25 -8.52 -25.35 18.49
C GLY A 25 -8.79 -26.43 17.45
N VAL A 26 -10.06 -26.58 17.06
CA VAL A 26 -10.52 -27.52 16.04
C VAL A 26 -11.37 -26.76 15.04
N ILE A 27 -10.99 -26.76 13.76
CA ILE A 27 -11.74 -26.08 12.67
C ILE A 27 -11.88 -27.03 11.48
N PRO A 28 -13.04 -27.09 10.80
CA PRO A 28 -13.18 -27.83 9.54
C PRO A 28 -12.15 -27.38 8.50
N TYR A 29 -11.57 -28.29 7.72
CA TYR A 29 -10.52 -27.97 6.73
C TYR A 29 -10.98 -26.99 5.67
N LYS A 30 -12.27 -27.01 5.30
CA LYS A 30 -12.90 -26.03 4.40
C LYS A 30 -12.82 -24.60 4.94
N GLU A 31 -12.71 -24.44 6.26
CA GLU A 31 -12.63 -23.17 6.99
C GLU A 31 -11.22 -22.87 7.52
N ARG A 32 -10.18 -23.54 7.02
CA ARG A 32 -8.78 -23.36 7.47
C ARG A 32 -8.28 -21.91 7.49
N TYR A 33 -8.89 -21.02 6.71
CA TYR A 33 -8.55 -19.60 6.68
C TYR A 33 -9.05 -18.83 7.92
N GLN A 34 -9.93 -19.44 8.72
CA GLN A 34 -10.42 -18.88 9.98
C GLN A 34 -9.52 -19.22 11.18
N VAL A 35 -8.50 -20.07 11.01
CA VAL A 35 -7.54 -20.40 12.06
C VAL A 35 -6.89 -19.11 12.56
N PRO A 36 -7.01 -18.78 13.86
CA PRO A 36 -6.29 -17.66 14.45
C PRO A 36 -4.80 -17.78 14.19
N THR A 37 -4.13 -16.65 14.18
CA THR A 37 -2.70 -16.59 13.93
C THR A 37 -2.01 -15.70 14.95
N SER A 38 -0.69 -15.85 15.15
CA SER A 38 0.07 -15.03 16.11
C SER A 38 -0.21 -13.54 15.90
N GLY A 39 -0.48 -12.81 16.98
CA GLY A 39 -0.91 -11.41 17.01
C GLY A 39 -2.41 -11.18 16.83
N ASP A 40 -3.23 -12.22 16.65
CA ASP A 40 -4.69 -12.07 16.61
C ASP A 40 -5.28 -11.87 18.02
N LEU A 41 -6.27 -10.98 18.12
CA LEU A 41 -7.06 -10.77 19.34
C LEU A 41 -8.35 -11.58 19.23
N LEU A 42 -8.55 -12.47 20.19
CA LEU A 42 -9.66 -13.41 20.25
C LEU A 42 -10.62 -13.05 21.37
N ARG A 43 -11.91 -13.24 21.12
CA ARG A 43 -12.93 -13.41 22.12
C ARG A 43 -13.06 -14.90 22.41
N LEU A 44 -12.78 -15.28 23.64
CA LEU A 44 -12.98 -16.63 24.15
C LEU A 44 -14.27 -16.63 24.96
N LYS A 45 -15.19 -17.51 24.58
CA LYS A 45 -16.42 -17.80 25.32
C LYS A 45 -16.29 -19.19 25.90
N ALA A 46 -16.03 -19.26 27.19
CA ALA A 46 -15.83 -20.53 27.89
C ALA A 46 -17.07 -20.88 28.72
N TRP A 47 -17.45 -22.16 28.66
CA TRP A 47 -18.45 -22.74 29.54
C TRP A 47 -17.76 -23.39 30.75
N GLY A 48 -18.04 -22.91 31.97
CA GLY A 48 -17.35 -23.40 33.18
C GLY A 48 -18.12 -23.15 34.48
N LEU A 49 -18.40 -24.24 35.21
CA LEU A 49 -18.91 -24.27 36.58
C LEU A 49 -17.85 -23.74 37.55
N ARG A 50 -18.12 -22.65 38.27
CA ARG A 50 -17.28 -22.24 39.42
C ARG A 50 -17.35 -23.34 40.51
N LYS A 51 -16.21 -23.88 40.93
CA LYS A 51 -16.15 -24.61 42.21
C LYS A 51 -16.40 -23.60 43.34
N GLY A 52 -17.54 -23.72 44.01
CA GLY A 52 -17.84 -23.00 45.26
C GLY A 52 -18.89 -21.88 45.19
N ILE A 53 -19.54 -21.63 44.05
CA ILE A 53 -20.70 -20.73 43.99
C ILE A 53 -21.88 -21.51 43.40
N SER A 54 -23.04 -21.38 44.06
CA SER A 54 -24.33 -22.02 43.77
C SER A 54 -24.62 -22.21 42.28
N THR A 55 -25.14 -23.38 41.93
CA THR A 55 -25.49 -23.89 40.59
C THR A 55 -26.60 -23.11 39.86
N LYS A 56 -26.88 -21.87 40.25
CA LYS A 56 -27.99 -21.06 39.69
C LYS A 56 -27.58 -20.04 38.63
N ASP A 57 -26.30 -19.94 38.26
CA ASP A 57 -25.85 -18.90 37.32
C ASP A 57 -25.11 -19.51 36.10
N PRO A 58 -25.82 -19.83 35.00
CA PRO A 58 -25.23 -20.37 33.78
C PRO A 58 -24.65 -19.25 32.92
N ASN A 59 -23.65 -18.52 33.43
CA ASN A 59 -23.09 -17.39 32.71
C ASN A 59 -21.88 -17.81 31.85
N TRP A 60 -22.01 -17.59 30.54
CA TRP A 60 -20.87 -17.58 29.63
C TRP A 60 -19.87 -16.52 30.09
N HIS A 61 -18.64 -16.93 30.35
CA HIS A 61 -17.58 -15.99 30.68
C HIS A 61 -16.84 -15.61 29.40
N GLU A 62 -16.95 -14.33 29.02
CA GLU A 62 -16.16 -13.75 27.94
C GLU A 62 -14.77 -13.35 28.46
N GLN A 63 -13.74 -13.77 27.74
CA GLN A 63 -12.35 -13.37 27.97
C GLN A 63 -11.72 -12.94 26.66
N PHE A 64 -10.79 -12.00 26.73
CA PHE A 64 -10.00 -11.59 25.58
C PHE A 64 -8.61 -12.20 25.67
N ALA A 65 -8.13 -12.73 24.55
CA ALA A 65 -6.84 -13.39 24.48
C ALA A 65 -6.05 -12.95 23.26
N LEU A 66 -4.76 -12.68 23.48
CA LEU A 66 -3.82 -12.40 22.39
C LEU A 66 -3.08 -13.69 22.01
N VAL A 67 -3.15 -14.07 20.74
CA VAL A 67 -2.45 -15.25 20.23
C VAL A 67 -0.95 -14.99 20.16
N LYS A 68 -0.14 -15.75 20.89
CA LYS A 68 1.33 -15.69 20.83
C LYS A 68 1.90 -16.58 19.74
N SER A 69 1.47 -17.83 19.68
CA SER A 69 1.89 -18.76 18.65
C SER A 69 0.78 -19.74 18.32
N VAL A 70 0.84 -20.27 17.10
CA VAL A 70 -0.09 -21.28 16.60
C VAL A 70 0.73 -22.42 16.05
N LYS A 71 0.59 -23.60 16.67
CA LYS A 71 1.28 -24.81 16.22
C LYS A 71 0.26 -25.73 15.56
N PRO A 72 0.37 -26.03 14.26
CA PRO A 72 -0.48 -27.02 13.62
C PRO A 72 -0.15 -28.40 14.17
N LEU A 73 -1.18 -29.10 14.65
CA LEU A 73 -1.10 -30.50 15.06
C LEU A 73 -1.60 -31.34 13.87
N TRP A 74 -0.67 -31.94 13.13
CA TRP A 74 -1.02 -32.77 11.97
C TRP A 74 -1.73 -34.05 12.42
N ASN A 75 -2.68 -34.52 11.61
CA ASN A 75 -3.72 -35.55 11.81
C ASN A 75 -3.35 -36.94 12.40
N ARG A 76 -2.20 -37.16 13.02
CA ARG A 76 -1.81 -38.48 13.52
C ARG A 76 -2.39 -38.88 14.88
N ASN A 77 -3.20 -38.06 15.53
CA ASN A 77 -3.60 -38.32 16.91
C ASN A 77 -5.09 -38.16 17.17
N LYS A 78 -5.96 -38.63 16.26
CA LYS A 78 -7.40 -38.85 16.55
C LYS A 78 -7.59 -39.67 17.83
N LYS A 79 -6.76 -40.71 18.02
CA LYS A 79 -6.77 -41.57 19.20
C LYS A 79 -6.43 -40.80 20.49
N TRP A 80 -5.34 -40.03 20.49
CA TRP A 80 -4.98 -39.16 21.62
C TRP A 80 -6.05 -38.10 21.92
N LEU A 81 -6.68 -37.52 20.90
CA LEU A 81 -7.78 -36.55 21.08
C LEU A 81 -9.00 -37.19 21.74
N VAL A 82 -9.41 -38.38 21.27
CA VAL A 82 -10.53 -39.12 21.87
C VAL A 82 -10.19 -39.58 23.30
N GLU A 83 -8.96 -40.06 23.53
CA GLU A 83 -8.48 -40.50 24.84
C GLU A 83 -8.39 -39.37 25.87
N ASN A 84 -8.02 -38.15 25.45
CA ASN A 84 -7.86 -37.01 26.37
C ASN A 84 -9.09 -36.09 26.41
N TYR A 85 -9.96 -36.12 25.39
CA TYR A 85 -11.15 -35.27 25.27
C TYR A 85 -12.37 -36.06 24.73
N PRO A 86 -13.04 -36.85 25.58
CA PRO A 86 -14.13 -37.76 25.20
C PRO A 86 -15.38 -37.07 24.61
N ILE A 87 -15.47 -35.74 24.69
CA ILE A 87 -16.60 -34.97 24.16
C ILE A 87 -16.71 -35.05 22.63
N PHE A 88 -15.57 -35.22 21.95
CA PHE A 88 -15.51 -35.37 20.48
C PHE A 88 -16.06 -36.72 19.99
N GLU A 89 -16.34 -37.67 20.90
CA GLU A 89 -16.96 -38.96 20.58
C GLU A 89 -18.50 -38.88 20.48
N LYS A 90 -19.12 -37.89 21.14
CA LYS A 90 -20.59 -37.76 21.23
C LYS A 90 -21.20 -36.86 20.15
N GLU A 91 -20.43 -35.95 19.55
CA GLU A 91 -20.90 -35.16 18.42
C GLU A 91 -20.69 -35.92 17.12
N SER A 92 -21.72 -36.68 16.73
CA SER A 92 -21.85 -37.41 15.45
C SER A 92 -21.81 -36.53 14.19
N ALA A 93 -21.41 -35.26 14.31
CA ALA A 93 -21.39 -34.26 13.24
C ALA A 93 -20.07 -34.21 12.45
N PHE A 94 -18.96 -34.75 12.98
CA PHE A 94 -17.66 -34.71 12.30
C PHE A 94 -17.48 -35.89 11.32
N LYS A 95 -18.36 -36.01 10.33
CA LYS A 95 -18.18 -36.93 9.19
C LYS A 95 -16.94 -36.50 8.40
N ASN A 96 -15.86 -37.29 8.47
CA ASN A 96 -14.70 -37.47 7.56
C ASN A 96 -14.15 -36.34 6.65
N ASP A 97 -14.69 -35.13 6.68
CA ASP A 97 -14.09 -33.95 6.09
C ASP A 97 -12.84 -33.64 6.92
N ASP A 98 -11.73 -33.41 6.23
CA ASP A 98 -10.45 -33.04 6.84
C ASP A 98 -10.69 -32.01 7.96
N ILE A 99 -10.08 -32.19 9.13
CA ILE A 99 -10.17 -31.24 10.24
C ILE A 99 -8.75 -30.71 10.48
N HIS A 100 -8.60 -29.41 10.71
CA HIS A 100 -7.35 -28.81 11.15
C HIS A 100 -7.37 -28.61 12.65
N ILE A 101 -6.36 -29.17 13.32
CA ILE A 101 -6.16 -29.07 14.76
C ILE A 101 -4.92 -28.22 14.99
N PHE A 102 -4.99 -27.29 15.94
CA PHE A 102 -3.88 -26.41 16.26
C PHE A 102 -3.85 -26.11 17.77
N GLU A 103 -2.64 -25.95 18.29
CA GLU A 103 -2.42 -25.45 19.65
C GLU A 103 -2.22 -23.93 19.57
N LEU A 104 -3.08 -23.18 20.27
CA LEU A 104 -2.96 -21.75 20.49
C LEU A 104 -2.27 -21.51 21.82
N THR A 105 -1.14 -20.81 21.79
CA THR A 105 -0.56 -20.22 23.00
C THR A 105 -1.14 -18.82 23.15
N LEU A 106 -1.87 -18.58 24.23
CA LEU A 106 -2.64 -17.36 24.47
C LEU A 106 -2.13 -16.60 25.71
N ASN A 107 -2.04 -15.27 25.60
CA ASN A 107 -1.97 -14.40 26.77
C ASN A 107 -3.38 -13.97 27.18
N ILE A 108 -3.82 -14.34 28.37
CA ILE A 108 -5.17 -14.04 28.89
C ILE A 108 -5.07 -12.96 29.98
N ASP A 109 -6.00 -12.01 29.96
CA ASP A 109 -6.16 -11.00 31.02
C ASP A 109 -6.78 -11.64 32.28
N TYR A 110 -6.18 -11.37 33.44
CA TYR A 110 -6.44 -12.11 34.68
C TYR A 110 -7.78 -11.71 35.31
N LYS A 111 -8.85 -12.43 34.97
CA LYS A 111 -10.07 -12.45 35.82
C LYS A 111 -10.70 -13.82 36.08
N VAL A 112 -10.30 -14.90 35.38
CA VAL A 112 -10.90 -16.23 35.61
C VAL A 112 -9.85 -17.35 35.46
N ILE A 113 -9.62 -18.10 36.54
CA ILE A 113 -8.91 -19.38 36.48
C ILE A 113 -9.88 -20.40 35.88
N PHE A 114 -9.59 -20.85 34.67
CA PHE A 114 -10.32 -21.94 34.04
C PHE A 114 -9.85 -23.28 34.60
N SER A 115 -10.40 -23.70 35.75
CA SER A 115 -10.28 -25.10 36.16
C SER A 115 -11.29 -25.93 35.36
N ASN A 116 -10.80 -26.79 34.46
CA ASN A 116 -11.59 -27.77 33.69
C ASN A 116 -12.58 -27.19 32.66
N VAL A 117 -12.11 -26.38 31.70
CA VAL A 117 -12.97 -25.96 30.57
C VAL A 117 -13.09 -27.08 29.53
N LYS A 118 -14.33 -27.41 29.17
CA LYS A 118 -14.67 -28.52 28.27
C LYS A 118 -14.96 -28.08 26.83
N LEU A 119 -15.37 -26.84 26.60
CA LEU A 119 -15.68 -26.25 25.29
C LEU A 119 -15.41 -24.74 25.34
N MET A 120 -14.67 -24.20 24.36
CA MET A 120 -14.48 -22.77 24.16
C MET A 120 -14.93 -22.40 22.75
N ASP A 121 -15.90 -21.50 22.65
CA ASP A 121 -16.19 -20.80 21.40
C ASP A 121 -15.14 -19.68 21.23
N ILE A 122 -14.50 -19.65 20.06
CA ILE A 122 -13.37 -18.77 19.75
C ILE A 122 -13.76 -17.92 18.55
N GLU A 123 -13.81 -16.61 18.75
CA GLU A 123 -14.07 -15.66 17.69
C GLU A 123 -12.89 -14.70 17.54
N LYS A 124 -12.43 -14.51 16.30
CA LYS A 124 -11.43 -13.50 16.00
C LYS A 124 -12.07 -12.12 15.94
N ILE A 125 -11.65 -11.22 16.83
CA ILE A 125 -12.11 -9.83 16.86
C ILE A 125 -11.32 -8.99 15.87
N SER A 126 -10.00 -9.09 15.93
CA SER A 126 -9.09 -8.25 15.15
C SER A 126 -7.68 -8.86 15.13
N THR A 127 -6.75 -8.17 14.47
CA THR A 127 -5.33 -8.50 14.49
C THR A 127 -4.54 -7.31 15.05
N LEU A 128 -3.72 -7.56 16.06
CA LEU A 128 -2.84 -6.58 16.71
C LEU A 128 -1.41 -6.67 16.22
N ARG A 129 -1.13 -7.46 15.18
CA ARG A 129 0.22 -7.63 14.60
C ARG A 129 0.91 -6.32 14.28
N THR A 130 0.20 -5.39 13.65
CA THR A 130 0.78 -4.08 13.31
C THR A 130 1.11 -3.30 14.57
N THR A 131 0.23 -3.33 15.58
CA THR A 131 0.48 -2.71 16.89
C THR A 131 1.66 -3.35 17.63
N GLU A 132 1.79 -4.68 17.63
CA GLU A 132 2.94 -5.37 18.22
C GLU A 132 4.25 -4.96 17.52
N ARG A 133 4.24 -4.87 16.19
CA ARG A 133 5.41 -4.41 15.41
C ARG A 133 5.77 -2.96 15.72
N GLN A 134 4.78 -2.09 15.87
CA GLN A 134 4.96 -0.69 16.26
C GLN A 134 5.59 -0.58 17.66
N LEU A 135 5.07 -1.31 18.65
CA LEU A 135 5.59 -1.32 20.01
C LEU A 135 7.03 -1.87 20.07
N GLN A 136 7.30 -2.95 19.34
CA GLN A 136 8.65 -3.51 19.24
C GLN A 136 9.62 -2.53 18.56
N ALA A 137 9.18 -1.84 17.50
CA ALA A 137 10.01 -0.83 16.84
C ALA A 137 10.34 0.33 17.79
N LEU A 138 9.36 0.76 18.58
CA LEU A 138 9.55 1.80 19.59
C LEU A 138 10.55 1.38 20.67
N SER A 139 10.48 0.13 21.16
CA SER A 139 11.45 -0.38 22.14
C SER A 139 12.87 -0.53 21.60
N MET A 140 13.02 -0.70 20.28
CA MET A 140 14.32 -0.86 19.60
C MET A 140 14.89 0.48 19.11
N LEU A 141 14.14 1.57 19.17
CA LEU A 141 14.59 2.90 18.71
C LEU A 141 15.88 3.37 19.40
N PRO A 142 16.10 3.18 20.72
CA PRO A 142 17.33 3.60 21.39
C PRO A 142 18.62 3.03 20.78
N ASP A 143 18.55 1.85 20.16
CA ASP A 143 19.70 1.18 19.54
C ASP A 143 19.99 1.68 18.11
N ASN A 144 19.10 2.48 17.52
CA ASN A 144 19.28 3.01 16.18
C ASN A 144 20.19 4.27 16.19
N PRO A 145 21.17 4.39 15.28
CA PRO A 145 22.05 5.57 15.19
C PRO A 145 21.33 6.92 14.95
N LEU A 146 20.11 6.90 14.40
CA LEU A 146 19.26 8.07 14.18
C LEU A 146 18.38 8.43 15.40
N CYS A 147 18.45 7.70 16.51
CA CYS A 147 17.60 7.94 17.68
C CYS A 147 17.65 9.40 18.16
N SER A 148 18.86 9.93 18.41
CA SER A 148 19.06 11.32 18.82
C SER A 148 18.57 12.29 17.75
N HIS A 149 18.82 12.00 16.47
CA HIS A 149 18.42 12.81 15.33
C HIS A 149 16.89 12.90 15.16
N LEU A 150 16.15 11.86 15.58
CA LEU A 150 14.69 11.80 15.50
C LEU A 150 14.00 12.44 16.71
N LEU A 151 14.54 12.25 17.91
CA LEU A 151 14.00 12.80 19.16
C LEU A 151 14.36 14.28 19.33
N GLN A 152 15.56 14.68 18.92
CA GLN A 152 16.09 16.04 19.02
C GLN A 152 16.66 16.47 17.65
N PRO A 153 15.79 16.79 16.68
CA PRO A 153 16.23 17.20 15.35
C PRO A 153 17.07 18.49 15.40
N GLN A 154 18.26 18.43 14.83
CA GLN A 154 19.21 19.54 14.69
C GLN A 154 19.56 19.74 13.22
N GLN A 155 20.22 20.84 12.86
CA GLN A 155 20.74 21.03 11.50
C GLN A 155 21.67 19.88 11.06
N SER A 156 22.46 19.34 12.00
CA SER A 156 23.30 18.17 11.76
C SER A 156 22.52 16.87 11.53
N SER A 157 21.21 16.81 11.83
CA SER A 157 20.37 15.65 11.54
C SER A 157 19.97 15.53 10.07
N VAL A 158 20.05 16.63 9.32
CA VAL A 158 19.57 16.72 7.95
C VAL A 158 20.69 17.07 6.99
N TYR A 159 20.40 16.93 5.71
CA TYR A 159 21.33 17.29 4.64
C TYR A 159 20.77 18.45 3.84
N PHE A 160 21.57 19.50 3.67
CA PHE A 160 21.20 20.66 2.87
C PHE A 160 21.68 20.47 1.43
N HIS A 161 20.78 20.68 0.47
CA HIS A 161 21.02 20.39 -0.94
C HIS A 161 22.03 21.33 -1.61
N GLN A 162 22.25 22.53 -1.08
CA GLN A 162 23.09 23.57 -1.69
C GLN A 162 24.59 23.20 -1.80
N HIS A 163 25.01 22.07 -1.24
CA HIS A 163 26.41 21.67 -1.17
C HIS A 163 26.84 20.64 -2.22
N VAL A 164 25.96 20.28 -3.17
CA VAL A 164 26.24 19.25 -4.17
C VAL A 164 25.78 19.75 -5.54
N ASN A 165 26.64 19.64 -6.57
CA ASN A 165 26.23 19.93 -7.93
C ASN A 165 25.55 18.69 -8.56
N PRO A 166 24.48 18.84 -9.36
CA PRO A 166 23.87 17.72 -10.06
C PRO A 166 24.83 17.08 -11.06
N ASP A 167 24.80 15.76 -11.16
CA ASP A 167 25.60 15.04 -12.15
C ASP A 167 25.08 15.36 -13.57
N ALA A 168 25.98 15.67 -14.50
CA ALA A 168 25.62 16.13 -15.85
C ALA A 168 24.74 15.14 -16.63
N HIS A 169 24.92 13.83 -16.47
CA HIS A 169 24.08 12.83 -17.14
C HIS A 169 22.65 12.75 -16.57
N LEU A 170 22.42 13.17 -15.32
CA LEU A 170 21.08 13.26 -14.74
C LEU A 170 20.32 14.43 -15.35
N LEU A 171 21.00 15.58 -15.51
CA LEU A 171 20.43 16.78 -16.14
C LEU A 171 20.00 16.56 -17.59
N GLN A 172 20.57 15.58 -18.29
CA GLN A 172 20.15 15.23 -19.65
C GLN A 172 18.82 14.46 -19.70
N ARG A 173 18.38 13.86 -18.58
CA ARG A 173 17.24 12.94 -18.53
C ARG A 173 16.10 13.40 -17.63
N MET A 174 16.38 14.36 -16.75
CA MET A 174 15.51 14.77 -15.66
C MET A 174 15.64 16.28 -15.44
N ASN A 175 14.67 16.88 -14.76
CA ASN A 175 14.78 18.29 -14.38
C ASN A 175 15.86 18.51 -13.31
N SER A 176 16.25 19.77 -13.13
CA SER A 176 17.29 20.19 -12.18
C SER A 176 17.02 19.75 -10.75
N GLU A 177 15.77 19.84 -10.29
CA GLU A 177 15.36 19.52 -8.92
C GLU A 177 15.47 18.03 -8.64
N GLN A 178 15.04 17.19 -9.58
CA GLN A 178 15.17 15.74 -9.49
C GLN A 178 16.63 15.30 -9.55
N ALA A 179 17.43 15.89 -10.47
CA ALA A 179 18.86 15.62 -10.56
C ALA A 179 19.60 16.03 -9.28
N GLN A 180 19.27 17.20 -8.73
CA GLN A 180 19.78 17.69 -7.45
C GLN A 180 19.43 16.74 -6.31
N ALA A 181 18.19 16.26 -6.24
CA ALA A 181 17.74 15.29 -5.22
C ALA A 181 18.62 14.04 -5.23
N ILE A 182 18.83 13.48 -6.42
CA ILE A 182 19.58 12.24 -6.62
C ILE A 182 21.05 12.43 -6.26
N SER A 183 21.70 13.47 -6.77
CA SER A 183 23.11 13.76 -6.44
C SER A 183 23.30 14.03 -4.95
N THR A 184 22.38 14.76 -4.31
CA THR A 184 22.42 15.04 -2.87
C THR A 184 22.35 13.75 -2.05
N ILE A 185 21.38 12.88 -2.35
CA ILE A 185 21.21 11.61 -1.63
C ILE A 185 22.41 10.68 -1.88
N LYS A 186 22.90 10.60 -3.13
CA LYS A 186 24.10 9.83 -3.50
C LYS A 186 25.31 10.24 -2.66
N SER A 187 25.68 11.52 -2.69
CA SER A 187 26.81 12.03 -1.92
C SER A 187 26.67 11.82 -0.43
N ALA A 188 25.43 11.70 0.07
CA ALA A 188 25.19 11.43 1.47
C ALA A 188 25.23 9.95 1.85
N VAL A 189 24.78 9.05 0.97
CA VAL A 189 24.87 7.59 1.17
C VAL A 189 26.32 7.14 1.28
N GLU A 190 27.25 7.85 0.63
CA GLU A 190 28.70 7.62 0.73
C GLU A 190 29.32 8.06 2.07
N ARG A 191 28.63 8.88 2.87
CA ARG A 191 29.15 9.40 4.16
C ARG A 191 28.82 8.46 5.32
N LYS A 192 29.63 8.47 6.38
CA LYS A 192 29.40 7.65 7.59
C LYS A 192 28.31 8.17 8.54
N GLU A 193 28.08 9.48 8.56
CA GLU A 193 27.19 10.14 9.55
C GLU A 193 25.71 9.80 9.34
N PRO A 194 24.92 9.53 10.39
CA PRO A 194 23.47 9.37 10.26
C PRO A 194 22.81 10.66 9.75
N LYS A 195 21.93 10.55 8.75
CA LYS A 195 21.25 11.71 8.13
C LYS A 195 19.84 11.38 7.65
N ILE A 196 18.97 12.38 7.71
CA ILE A 196 17.60 12.35 7.21
C ILE A 196 17.48 13.29 6.00
N PHE A 197 16.78 12.84 4.95
CA PHE A 197 16.54 13.58 3.70
C PHE A 197 15.05 13.76 3.50
N PHE A 198 14.65 14.94 3.04
CA PHE A 198 13.26 15.25 2.74
C PHE A 198 13.11 15.58 1.27
N LEU A 199 12.29 14.79 0.59
CA LEU A 199 11.85 15.09 -0.75
C LEU A 199 10.34 15.33 -0.71
N GLN A 200 9.96 16.60 -0.77
CA GLN A 200 8.57 16.96 -0.98
C GLN A 200 8.27 16.90 -2.48
N GLY A 201 7.22 16.18 -2.86
CA GLY A 201 6.75 16.20 -4.23
C GLY A 201 5.23 16.33 -4.29
N PRO A 202 4.72 17.50 -4.66
CA PRO A 202 3.30 17.69 -4.94
C PRO A 202 2.78 16.75 -6.02
N ALA A 203 1.46 16.72 -6.18
CA ALA A 203 0.81 15.86 -7.16
C ALA A 203 1.39 16.05 -8.57
N GLY A 204 1.75 14.95 -9.23
CA GLY A 204 2.26 14.98 -10.61
C GLY A 204 3.73 15.38 -10.78
N THR A 205 4.49 15.64 -9.71
CA THR A 205 5.90 16.11 -9.81
C THR A 205 6.95 15.00 -10.00
N GLY A 206 6.50 13.74 -10.05
CA GLY A 206 7.39 12.61 -10.33
C GLY A 206 8.17 12.07 -9.13
N LYS A 207 7.61 12.12 -7.90
CA LYS A 207 8.18 11.48 -6.69
C LYS A 207 8.71 10.06 -6.96
N THR A 208 7.82 9.17 -7.41
CA THR A 208 8.15 7.78 -7.73
C THR A 208 9.19 7.69 -8.85
N HIS A 209 9.13 8.57 -9.85
CA HIS A 209 10.15 8.63 -10.91
C HIS A 209 11.54 9.00 -10.36
N THR A 210 11.58 9.94 -9.42
CA THR A 210 12.81 10.35 -8.72
C THR A 210 13.38 9.22 -7.87
N ILE A 211 12.55 8.48 -7.13
CA ILE A 211 12.96 7.30 -6.37
C ILE A 211 13.59 6.25 -7.29
N LEU A 212 12.98 5.98 -8.44
CA LEU A 212 13.49 4.98 -9.39
C LEU A 212 14.82 5.41 -10.00
N ALA A 213 14.94 6.69 -10.37
CA ALA A 213 16.18 7.24 -10.88
C ALA A 213 17.29 7.24 -9.82
N LEU A 214 16.96 7.49 -8.55
CA LEU A 214 17.88 7.34 -7.42
C LEU A 214 18.36 5.89 -7.28
N VAL A 215 17.45 4.92 -7.25
CA VAL A 215 17.80 3.49 -7.16
C VAL A 215 18.70 3.08 -8.33
N HIS A 216 18.35 3.51 -9.54
CA HIS A 216 19.16 3.27 -10.73
C HIS A 216 20.56 3.87 -10.61
N HIS A 217 20.65 5.14 -10.22
CA HIS A 217 21.90 5.86 -10.14
C HIS A 217 22.83 5.25 -9.08
N LEU A 218 22.29 4.93 -7.90
CA LEU A 218 23.04 4.23 -6.86
C LEU A 218 23.52 2.86 -7.33
N LEU A 219 22.66 2.01 -7.88
CA LEU A 219 23.03 0.61 -8.15
C LEU A 219 23.90 0.36 -9.39
N LEU A 220 23.77 1.19 -10.44
CA LEU A 220 24.39 0.91 -11.74
C LEU A 220 25.46 1.92 -12.15
N ILE A 221 25.34 3.16 -11.70
CA ILE A 221 26.27 4.22 -12.09
C ILE A 221 27.39 4.34 -11.08
N THR A 222 27.15 3.96 -9.82
CA THR A 222 28.18 3.94 -8.78
C THR A 222 28.65 2.51 -8.48
N ASN A 223 29.87 2.37 -7.93
CA ASN A 223 30.40 1.10 -7.40
C ASN A 223 29.75 0.71 -6.05
N PHE A 224 28.50 1.10 -5.82
CA PHE A 224 27.80 0.86 -4.57
C PHE A 224 27.53 -0.63 -4.37
N GLN A 225 28.10 -1.17 -3.30
CA GLN A 225 27.99 -2.58 -2.88
C GLN A 225 26.89 -2.80 -1.82
N GLY A 226 26.05 -1.78 -1.61
CA GLY A 226 25.03 -1.78 -0.56
C GLY A 226 23.66 -2.30 -1.01
N ARG A 227 22.74 -2.35 -0.04
CA ARG A 227 21.33 -2.75 -0.25
C ARG A 227 20.41 -1.57 0.07
N ILE A 228 19.42 -1.35 -0.79
CA ILE A 228 18.40 -0.32 -0.62
C ILE A 228 17.12 -0.94 -0.07
N CYS A 229 16.58 -0.33 0.98
CA CYS A 229 15.27 -0.65 1.52
C CYS A 229 14.25 0.37 1.01
N ILE A 230 13.15 -0.09 0.44
CA ILE A 230 12.03 0.79 0.04
C ILE A 230 10.78 0.37 0.81
N ALA A 231 10.25 1.28 1.60
CA ALA A 231 9.05 1.06 2.40
C ALA A 231 7.93 2.02 2.02
N THR A 232 6.70 1.54 2.02
CA THR A 232 5.49 2.35 1.77
C THR A 232 4.41 2.04 2.81
N PRO A 233 3.45 2.92 3.07
CA PRO A 233 2.31 2.60 3.93
C PRO A 233 1.34 1.59 3.28
N SER A 234 1.21 1.58 1.95
CA SER A 234 0.22 0.75 1.23
C SER A 234 0.83 -0.28 0.28
N ASN A 235 0.16 -1.43 0.11
CA ASN A 235 0.59 -2.49 -0.82
C ASN A 235 0.59 -2.01 -2.28
N ALA A 236 -0.39 -1.19 -2.68
CA ALA A 236 -0.48 -0.66 -4.04
C ALA A 236 0.73 0.22 -4.40
N ALA A 237 1.17 1.09 -3.47
CA ALA A 237 2.32 1.96 -3.70
C ALA A 237 3.63 1.16 -3.87
N VAL A 238 3.87 0.16 -3.02
CA VAL A 238 5.08 -0.68 -3.16
C VAL A 238 5.06 -1.51 -4.44
N ASP A 239 3.91 -2.02 -4.84
CA ASP A 239 3.80 -2.83 -6.06
C ASP A 239 3.98 -1.96 -7.32
N GLU A 240 3.53 -0.71 -7.30
CA GLU A 240 3.80 0.24 -8.39
C GLU A 240 5.29 0.56 -8.52
N ILE A 241 5.99 0.79 -7.39
CA ILE A 241 7.46 0.95 -7.38
C ILE A 241 8.13 -0.31 -7.93
N ALA A 242 7.77 -1.49 -7.40
CA ALA A 242 8.35 -2.76 -7.81
C ALA A 242 8.15 -3.01 -9.31
N ARG A 243 6.94 -2.78 -9.85
CA ARG A 243 6.63 -2.91 -11.27
C ARG A 243 7.52 -2.03 -12.14
N ARG A 244 7.74 -0.77 -11.73
CA ARG A 244 8.61 0.14 -12.47
C ARG A 244 10.09 -0.25 -12.40
N ILE A 245 10.56 -0.75 -11.26
CA ILE A 245 11.91 -1.33 -11.14
C ILE A 245 12.05 -2.53 -12.08
N ILE A 246 11.05 -3.42 -12.15
CA ILE A 246 11.05 -4.60 -13.03
C ILE A 246 11.11 -4.18 -14.50
N GLN A 247 10.25 -3.25 -14.91
CA GLN A 247 10.22 -2.74 -16.29
C GLN A 247 11.57 -2.14 -16.69
N PHE A 248 12.18 -1.40 -15.78
CA PHE A 248 13.50 -0.82 -15.99
C PHE A 248 14.59 -1.89 -16.04
N SER A 249 14.58 -2.85 -15.11
CA SER A 249 15.53 -3.97 -15.04
C SER A 249 15.51 -4.82 -16.32
N ASN A 250 14.33 -5.05 -16.89
CA ASN A 250 14.19 -5.76 -18.16
C ASN A 250 14.86 -5.01 -19.32
N LYS A 251 14.68 -3.68 -19.41
CA LYS A 251 15.37 -2.86 -20.44
C LYS A 251 16.90 -2.93 -20.32
N LEU A 252 17.44 -3.10 -19.11
CA LEU A 252 18.87 -3.27 -18.91
C LEU A 252 19.37 -4.63 -19.41
N LYS A 253 18.59 -5.70 -19.20
CA LYS A 253 18.92 -7.04 -19.73
C LYS A 253 19.04 -7.03 -21.24
N ASP A 254 18.10 -6.38 -21.92
CA ASP A 254 18.12 -6.24 -23.38
C ASP A 254 19.41 -5.55 -23.86
N ASN A 255 19.91 -4.60 -23.07
CA ASN A 255 21.17 -3.90 -23.30
C ASN A 255 22.41 -4.58 -22.71
N LYS A 256 22.31 -5.86 -22.28
CA LYS A 256 23.40 -6.65 -21.66
C LYS A 256 24.05 -5.99 -20.42
N MET A 257 23.28 -5.19 -19.67
CA MET A 257 23.74 -4.56 -18.43
C MET A 257 23.38 -5.37 -17.18
N LYS A 258 24.00 -5.02 -16.05
CA LYS A 258 23.81 -5.68 -14.74
C LYS A 258 22.33 -5.64 -14.31
N GLU A 259 21.77 -6.81 -14.02
CA GLU A 259 20.38 -6.95 -13.55
C GLU A 259 20.22 -6.47 -12.10
N ILE A 260 19.09 -5.80 -11.82
CA ILE A 260 18.69 -5.44 -10.45
C ILE A 260 17.93 -6.61 -9.82
N SER A 261 18.58 -7.31 -8.90
CA SER A 261 17.93 -8.27 -7.97
C SER A 261 16.97 -7.55 -7.01
N LEU A 262 15.66 -7.74 -7.23
CA LEU A 262 14.55 -7.17 -6.47
C LEU A 262 13.85 -8.25 -5.64
N VAL A 263 13.57 -7.95 -4.37
CA VAL A 263 12.76 -8.79 -3.48
C VAL A 263 11.58 -8.00 -2.93
N ARG A 264 10.36 -8.50 -3.14
CA ARG A 264 9.12 -7.98 -2.54
C ARG A 264 8.74 -8.81 -1.30
N VAL A 265 8.66 -8.17 -0.14
CA VAL A 265 8.25 -8.79 1.15
C VAL A 265 6.90 -8.24 1.60
N GLY A 266 6.06 -9.08 2.22
CA GLY A 266 4.76 -8.65 2.75
C GLY A 266 3.64 -9.66 2.53
N ASN A 267 2.39 -9.18 2.47
CA ASN A 267 1.23 -10.04 2.28
C ASN A 267 1.06 -10.43 0.80
N LYS A 268 0.85 -11.73 0.56
CA LYS A 268 0.62 -12.33 -0.76
C LYS A 268 -0.73 -11.92 -1.38
N ASP A 269 -1.76 -11.69 -0.55
CA ASP A 269 -3.14 -11.51 -1.03
C ASP A 269 -3.34 -10.19 -1.81
N PHE A 270 -2.49 -9.20 -1.53
CA PHE A 270 -2.57 -7.86 -2.12
C PHE A 270 -1.53 -7.64 -3.21
N LEU A 271 -0.95 -8.73 -3.73
CA LEU A 271 0.20 -8.66 -4.61
C LEU A 271 -0.21 -8.54 -6.08
N HIS A 272 0.34 -7.56 -6.77
CA HIS A 272 0.13 -7.38 -8.19
C HIS A 272 0.71 -8.55 -9.01
N PRO A 273 0.00 -9.06 -10.05
CA PRO A 273 0.45 -10.23 -10.83
C PRO A 273 1.86 -10.10 -11.43
N GLN A 274 2.23 -8.92 -11.91
CA GLN A 274 3.58 -8.67 -12.46
C GLN A 274 4.68 -8.70 -11.39
N VAL A 275 4.34 -8.48 -10.13
CA VAL A 275 5.28 -8.47 -8.99
C VAL A 275 5.35 -9.84 -8.31
N ALA A 276 4.36 -10.71 -8.51
CA ALA A 276 4.30 -12.08 -7.98
C ALA A 276 5.58 -12.93 -8.17
N PRO A 277 6.29 -12.87 -9.30
CA PRO A 277 7.55 -13.58 -9.48
C PRO A 277 8.69 -13.10 -8.56
N TYR A 278 8.63 -11.86 -8.10
CA TYR A 278 9.63 -11.20 -7.26
C TYR A 278 9.27 -11.24 -5.77
N TYR A 279 8.13 -11.84 -5.42
CA TYR A 279 7.76 -12.09 -4.04
C TYR A 279 8.74 -13.06 -3.39
N TRP A 280 9.21 -12.74 -2.18
CA TRP A 280 10.26 -13.49 -1.51
C TRP A 280 9.99 -15.00 -1.39
N GLU A 281 8.77 -15.44 -1.03
CA GLU A 281 8.45 -16.88 -0.97
C GLU A 281 8.45 -17.54 -2.35
N THR A 282 8.07 -16.80 -3.41
CA THR A 282 8.19 -17.29 -4.79
C THR A 282 9.66 -17.47 -5.15
N LEU A 283 10.52 -16.49 -4.83
CA LEU A 283 11.96 -16.56 -5.07
C LEU A 283 12.63 -17.69 -4.29
N ILE A 284 12.24 -17.88 -3.02
CA ILE A 284 12.72 -18.97 -2.15
C ILE A 284 12.36 -20.32 -2.76
N ASN A 285 11.09 -20.51 -3.16
CA ASN A 285 10.65 -21.76 -3.77
C ASN A 285 11.39 -22.01 -5.09
N ASN A 286 11.56 -20.98 -5.93
CA ASN A 286 12.32 -21.10 -7.17
C ASN A 286 13.79 -21.46 -6.94
N HIS A 287 14.41 -20.89 -5.91
CA HIS A 287 15.78 -21.24 -5.53
C HIS A 287 15.87 -22.70 -5.05
N LEU A 288 14.95 -23.15 -4.19
CA LEU A 288 14.89 -24.54 -3.74
C LEU A 288 14.70 -25.52 -4.90
N ILE A 289 13.84 -25.18 -5.87
CA ILE A 289 13.65 -25.98 -7.09
C ILE A 289 14.96 -26.07 -7.89
N LYS A 290 15.66 -24.94 -8.07
CA LYS A 290 16.95 -24.89 -8.78
C LYS A 290 18.04 -25.71 -8.07
N GLU A 291 18.14 -25.61 -6.74
CA GLU A 291 19.10 -26.38 -5.96
C GLU A 291 18.81 -27.88 -6.02
N LYS A 292 17.53 -28.28 -5.93
CA LYS A 292 17.13 -29.68 -6.16
C LYS A 292 17.49 -30.14 -7.57
N ALA A 293 17.28 -29.31 -8.59
CA ALA A 293 17.66 -29.64 -9.97
C ALA A 293 19.18 -29.80 -10.17
N LYS A 294 20.02 -29.10 -9.38
CA LYS A 294 21.48 -29.31 -9.40
C LYS A 294 21.86 -30.69 -8.86
N GLN A 295 21.18 -31.15 -7.80
CA GLN A 295 21.42 -32.44 -7.14
C GLN A 295 20.96 -33.66 -7.95
N VAL A 296 20.21 -33.45 -9.04
CA VAL A 296 19.82 -34.52 -9.95
C VAL A 296 21.05 -35.14 -10.64
N PRO A 297 21.23 -36.48 -10.60
CA PRO A 297 22.31 -37.18 -11.29
C PRO A 297 22.39 -36.85 -12.78
N GLU A 298 23.61 -36.67 -13.32
CA GLU A 298 23.83 -36.32 -14.73
C GLU A 298 23.25 -37.35 -15.71
N ALA A 299 23.25 -38.63 -15.35
CA ALA A 299 22.68 -39.70 -16.18
C ALA A 299 21.19 -39.47 -16.47
N LEU A 300 20.43 -39.10 -15.45
CA LEU A 300 19.00 -38.83 -15.58
C LEU A 300 18.73 -37.48 -16.30
N LYS A 301 19.62 -36.49 -16.17
CA LYS A 301 19.54 -35.24 -16.97
C LYS A 301 19.72 -35.53 -18.46
N LYS A 302 20.72 -36.36 -18.82
CA LYS A 302 20.94 -36.80 -20.20
C LYS A 302 19.75 -37.57 -20.74
N GLU A 303 19.14 -38.43 -19.90
CA GLU A 303 17.95 -39.19 -20.28
C GLU A 303 16.72 -38.29 -20.52
N ASN A 304 16.46 -37.31 -19.65
CA ASN A 304 15.39 -36.32 -19.84
C ASN A 304 15.61 -35.49 -21.13
N GLN A 305 16.85 -35.05 -21.38
CA GLN A 305 17.20 -34.33 -22.61
C GLN A 305 16.99 -35.19 -23.86
N MET A 306 17.39 -36.47 -23.82
CA MET A 306 17.17 -37.41 -24.92
C MET A 306 15.68 -37.54 -25.26
N TYR A 307 14.80 -37.64 -24.26
CA TYR A 307 13.36 -37.69 -24.52
C TYR A 307 12.82 -36.38 -25.11
N LYS A 308 13.32 -35.22 -24.67
CA LYS A 308 12.95 -33.91 -25.25
C LYS A 308 13.36 -33.80 -26.72
N ASP A 309 14.56 -34.23 -27.06
CA ASP A 309 15.05 -34.20 -28.44
C ASP A 309 14.24 -35.14 -29.35
N LYS A 310 13.86 -36.33 -28.84
CA LYS A 310 12.96 -37.25 -29.57
C LYS A 310 11.57 -36.66 -29.79
N ILE A 311 11.01 -35.99 -28.78
CA ILE A 311 9.71 -35.31 -28.89
C ILE A 311 9.76 -34.22 -29.96
N LEU A 312 10.79 -33.37 -29.92
CA LEU A 312 10.96 -32.29 -30.89
C LEU A 312 11.05 -32.83 -32.32
N LYS A 313 11.78 -33.93 -32.51
CA LYS A 313 11.91 -34.59 -33.80
C LYS A 313 10.57 -35.14 -34.31
N ILE A 314 9.78 -35.79 -33.45
CA ILE A 314 8.45 -36.30 -33.83
C ILE A 314 7.48 -35.15 -34.12
N GLU A 315 7.53 -34.06 -33.36
CA GLU A 315 6.69 -32.87 -33.61
C GLU A 315 7.04 -32.20 -34.94
N GLN A 316 8.32 -32.14 -35.33
CA GLN A 316 8.78 -31.70 -36.65
C GLN A 316 8.40 -32.66 -37.77
N GLU A 317 8.39 -33.96 -37.53
CA GLU A 317 7.94 -34.93 -38.53
C GLU A 317 6.42 -34.83 -38.74
N LEU A 318 5.63 -34.59 -37.69
CA LEU A 318 4.17 -34.44 -37.76
C LEU A 318 3.70 -33.22 -38.57
N THR A 319 4.56 -32.21 -38.78
CA THR A 319 4.24 -31.05 -39.64
C THR A 319 4.45 -31.36 -41.13
N ASN A 320 5.03 -32.50 -41.50
CA ASN A 320 5.23 -32.87 -42.90
C ASN A 320 3.89 -33.22 -43.59
N PRO A 321 3.48 -32.49 -44.66
CA PRO A 321 2.20 -32.69 -45.33
C PRO A 321 2.08 -34.02 -46.10
N SER A 322 3.19 -34.70 -46.43
CA SER A 322 3.17 -35.97 -47.17
C SER A 322 2.92 -37.23 -46.30
N LEU A 323 2.67 -37.07 -45.00
CA LEU A 323 2.38 -38.18 -44.09
C LEU A 323 0.95 -38.72 -44.25
N THR A 324 0.83 -40.04 -44.39
CA THR A 324 -0.47 -40.71 -44.44
C THR A 324 -1.19 -40.67 -43.09
N ARG A 325 -2.53 -40.78 -43.11
CA ARG A 325 -3.38 -40.73 -41.91
C ARG A 325 -3.01 -41.77 -40.86
N VAL A 326 -2.61 -42.98 -41.28
CA VAL A 326 -2.16 -44.06 -40.39
C VAL A 326 -0.81 -43.73 -39.74
N GLN A 327 0.12 -43.13 -40.48
CA GLN A 327 1.43 -42.73 -39.95
C GLN A 327 1.33 -41.58 -38.94
N LYS A 328 0.40 -40.64 -39.16
CA LYS A 328 0.13 -39.55 -38.20
C LYS A 328 -0.36 -40.07 -36.86
N VAL A 329 -1.30 -41.01 -36.87
CA VAL A 329 -1.84 -41.61 -35.63
C VAL A 329 -0.74 -42.32 -34.84
N LYS A 330 0.09 -43.16 -35.50
CA LYS A 330 1.20 -43.85 -34.83
C LYS A 330 2.21 -42.88 -34.19
N LYS A 331 2.56 -41.79 -34.89
CA LYS A 331 3.47 -40.77 -34.34
C LYS A 331 2.85 -39.98 -33.18
N GLN A 332 1.55 -39.76 -33.19
CA GLN A 332 0.83 -39.13 -32.07
C GLN A 332 0.79 -40.04 -30.84
N GLU A 333 0.64 -41.36 -31.01
CA GLU A 333 0.72 -42.34 -29.91
C GLU A 333 2.13 -42.40 -29.31
N GLU A 334 3.16 -42.40 -30.16
CA GLU A 334 4.57 -42.36 -29.73
C GLU A 334 4.88 -41.06 -28.97
N LEU A 335 4.41 -39.91 -29.47
CA LEU A 335 4.53 -38.62 -28.80
C LEU A 335 3.85 -38.62 -27.42
N ALA A 336 2.66 -39.22 -27.32
CA ALA A 336 1.93 -39.33 -26.05
C ALA A 336 2.67 -40.22 -25.04
N SER A 337 3.27 -41.33 -25.50
CA SER A 337 4.09 -42.23 -24.69
C SER A 337 5.34 -41.52 -24.14
N LEU A 338 6.08 -40.82 -25.00
CA LEU A 338 7.28 -40.07 -24.62
C LEU A 338 6.97 -38.93 -23.65
N LYS A 339 5.88 -38.19 -23.88
CA LYS A 339 5.40 -37.15 -22.94
C LYS A 339 5.04 -37.73 -21.57
N LYS A 340 4.49 -38.96 -21.52
CA LYS A 340 4.21 -39.67 -20.26
C LYS A 340 5.50 -40.08 -19.55
N GLN A 341 6.51 -40.57 -20.27
CA GLN A 341 7.81 -40.94 -19.71
C GLN A 341 8.55 -39.75 -19.10
N ILE A 342 8.60 -38.60 -19.81
CA ILE A 342 9.14 -37.36 -19.25
C ILE A 342 8.42 -36.98 -17.96
N LYS A 343 7.09 -37.05 -17.95
CA LYS A 343 6.30 -36.69 -16.77
C LYS A 343 6.56 -37.62 -15.57
N THR A 344 6.84 -38.91 -15.82
CA THR A 344 7.22 -39.86 -14.78
C THR A 344 8.62 -39.57 -14.24
N LEU A 345 9.60 -39.35 -15.12
CA LEU A 345 10.96 -38.95 -14.75
C LEU A 345 10.98 -37.62 -13.99
N GLU A 346 10.15 -36.66 -14.39
CA GLU A 346 9.95 -35.38 -13.68
C GLU A 346 9.38 -35.54 -12.28
N LYS A 347 8.47 -36.51 -12.08
CA LYS A 347 8.01 -36.88 -10.74
C LYS A 347 9.09 -37.55 -9.91
N GLU A 348 9.97 -38.35 -10.51
CA GLU A 348 11.13 -38.92 -9.83
C GLU A 348 12.18 -37.84 -9.46
N PHE A 349 12.35 -36.79 -10.29
CA PHE A 349 13.18 -35.62 -9.99
C PHE A 349 12.63 -34.80 -8.82
N THR A 350 11.32 -34.63 -8.75
CA THR A 350 10.66 -33.98 -7.63
C THR A 350 10.29 -35.03 -6.59
N SER A 351 11.25 -35.51 -5.81
CA SER A 351 10.88 -36.22 -4.57
C SER A 351 9.90 -35.31 -3.80
N ASP A 352 8.68 -35.78 -3.53
CA ASP A 352 7.62 -35.05 -2.80
C ASP A 352 8.03 -34.70 -1.35
N LYS A 353 9.28 -34.97 -0.95
CA LYS A 353 9.88 -34.50 0.28
C LYS A 353 9.85 -32.96 0.30
N LYS A 354 8.95 -32.44 1.13
CA LYS A 354 8.89 -31.04 1.53
C LYS A 354 10.28 -30.60 1.98
N PRO A 355 10.77 -29.41 1.55
CA PRO A 355 12.06 -28.90 1.97
C PRO A 355 12.09 -28.81 3.50
N SER A 356 13.19 -29.27 4.08
CA SER A 356 13.45 -29.19 5.51
C SER A 356 13.48 -27.73 5.98
N PRO A 357 13.22 -27.46 7.28
CA PRO A 357 13.34 -26.10 7.83
C PRO A 357 14.71 -25.46 7.58
N ARG A 358 15.78 -26.27 7.62
CA ARG A 358 17.16 -25.82 7.35
C ARG A 358 17.36 -25.39 5.89
N GLU A 359 16.93 -26.20 4.93
CA GLU A 359 17.01 -25.86 3.50
C GLU A 359 16.21 -24.59 3.20
N ARG A 360 15.00 -24.48 3.76
CA ARG A 360 14.17 -23.29 3.57
C ARG A 360 14.82 -22.05 4.18
N TYR A 361 15.42 -22.17 5.36
CA TYR A 361 16.17 -21.09 5.99
C TYR A 361 17.39 -20.65 5.15
N GLN A 362 18.18 -21.60 4.64
CA GLN A 362 19.32 -21.31 3.75
C GLN A 362 18.87 -20.60 2.46
N ALA A 363 17.77 -21.06 1.86
CA ALA A 363 17.19 -20.42 0.69
C ALA A 363 16.72 -18.98 0.99
N LYS A 364 16.12 -18.74 2.16
CA LYS A 364 15.77 -17.38 2.60
C LYS A 364 17.01 -16.49 2.72
N CYS A 365 18.08 -16.96 3.37
CA CYS A 365 19.34 -16.23 3.47
C CYS A 365 19.88 -15.91 2.08
N HIS A 366 19.98 -16.90 1.19
CA HIS A 366 20.49 -16.70 -0.17
C HIS A 366 19.69 -15.64 -0.95
N VAL A 367 18.35 -15.69 -0.90
CA VAL A 367 17.49 -14.73 -1.61
C VAL A 367 17.69 -13.31 -1.07
N LEU A 368 17.73 -13.15 0.26
CA LEU A 368 17.86 -11.83 0.88
C LEU A 368 19.28 -11.28 0.75
N ASP A 369 20.32 -12.11 0.90
CA ASP A 369 21.73 -11.72 0.82
C ASP A 369 22.10 -11.17 -0.55
N ASN A 370 21.55 -11.75 -1.61
CA ASN A 370 21.77 -11.34 -3.00
C ASN A 370 20.78 -10.26 -3.50
N ALA A 371 19.92 -9.73 -2.63
CA ALA A 371 19.01 -8.65 -3.00
C ALA A 371 19.75 -7.30 -3.05
N HIS A 372 19.60 -6.57 -4.15
CA HIS A 372 20.02 -5.17 -4.25
C HIS A 372 18.95 -4.24 -3.67
N VAL A 373 17.68 -4.56 -3.94
CA VAL A 373 16.51 -3.82 -3.44
C VAL A 373 15.57 -4.77 -2.71
N ILE A 374 15.23 -4.43 -1.46
CA ILE A 374 14.13 -5.07 -0.73
C ILE A 374 13.02 -4.04 -0.56
N CYS A 375 11.83 -4.38 -1.05
CA CYS A 375 10.67 -3.49 -0.96
C CYS A 375 9.49 -4.18 -0.25
N GLY A 376 8.75 -3.43 0.55
CA GLY A 376 7.58 -3.91 1.28
C GLY A 376 6.78 -2.78 1.89
N THR A 377 5.66 -3.09 2.54
CA THR A 377 5.00 -2.07 3.38
C THR A 377 5.81 -1.83 4.65
N LEU A 378 5.64 -0.67 5.30
CA LEU A 378 6.28 -0.34 6.59
C LEU A 378 6.12 -1.49 7.61
N SER A 379 4.90 -2.01 7.77
CA SER A 379 4.62 -3.14 8.66
C SER A 379 5.25 -4.48 8.19
N SER A 380 5.50 -4.67 6.89
CA SER A 380 6.13 -5.90 6.36
C SER A 380 7.57 -6.07 6.86
N PHE A 381 8.26 -4.97 7.12
CA PHE A 381 9.58 -4.95 7.75
C PHE A 381 9.55 -5.41 9.22
N GLY A 382 8.36 -5.58 9.80
CA GLY A 382 8.15 -6.17 11.11
C GLY A 382 7.95 -7.69 11.12
N ILE A 383 8.10 -8.39 9.98
CA ILE A 383 7.96 -9.86 9.92
C ILE A 383 9.13 -10.55 10.63
N GLU A 384 8.84 -11.43 11.57
CA GLU A 384 9.87 -12.08 12.42
C GLU A 384 10.95 -12.81 11.63
N SER A 385 10.56 -13.69 10.68
CA SER A 385 11.56 -14.41 9.87
C SER A 385 12.35 -13.53 8.91
N LEU A 386 11.87 -12.31 8.62
CA LEU A 386 12.64 -11.32 7.87
C LEU A 386 13.67 -10.66 8.81
N LYS A 387 13.26 -10.29 10.02
CA LYS A 387 14.13 -9.73 11.07
C LYS A 387 15.30 -10.65 11.39
N GLU A 388 15.00 -11.93 11.64
CA GLU A 388 15.98 -12.95 12.00
C GLU A 388 17.14 -13.01 10.99
N ILE A 389 16.82 -12.91 9.69
CA ILE A 389 17.81 -13.05 8.62
C ILE A 389 18.55 -11.74 8.37
N LEU A 390 17.83 -10.62 8.37
CA LEU A 390 18.41 -9.31 8.09
C LEU A 390 19.27 -8.78 9.25
N ASN A 391 19.01 -9.20 10.49
CA ASN A 391 19.86 -8.87 11.63
C ASN A 391 21.07 -9.83 11.73
N ARG A 392 20.99 -11.03 11.16
CA ARG A 392 22.14 -11.96 11.09
C ARG A 392 23.29 -11.39 10.28
N THR A 393 22.97 -10.68 9.20
CA THR A 393 23.97 -10.19 8.24
C THR A 393 25.00 -9.27 8.91
N GLU A 394 24.68 -8.65 10.06
CA GLU A 394 25.60 -7.85 10.87
C GLU A 394 26.70 -8.69 11.56
N GLN A 395 26.44 -9.96 11.93
CA GLN A 395 27.39 -10.79 12.69
C GLN A 395 28.46 -11.44 11.81
N HIS A 396 28.20 -11.66 10.52
CA HIS A 396 29.14 -12.30 9.59
C HIS A 396 29.84 -11.32 8.65
N ARG A 397 29.27 -10.12 8.43
CA ARG A 397 29.94 -9.04 7.68
C ARG A 397 30.46 -8.02 8.68
N HIS A 398 31.67 -8.22 9.18
CA HIS A 398 32.39 -7.19 9.94
C HIS A 398 32.29 -5.85 9.16
N ASN A 399 31.59 -4.86 9.73
CA ASN A 399 31.36 -3.50 9.20
C ASN A 399 30.31 -3.24 8.09
N SER A 400 29.40 -4.15 7.71
CA SER A 400 28.32 -3.79 6.76
C SER A 400 26.95 -3.59 7.42
N GLN A 401 26.41 -2.37 7.33
CA GLN A 401 25.01 -2.08 7.61
C GLN A 401 24.09 -2.95 6.73
N THR A 402 23.00 -3.48 7.29
CA THR A 402 22.02 -4.31 6.57
C THR A 402 21.42 -3.57 5.37
N PHE A 403 21.09 -2.29 5.56
CA PHE A 403 20.66 -1.38 4.51
C PHE A 403 21.51 -0.13 4.55
N SER A 404 22.02 0.29 3.40
CA SER A 404 22.78 1.55 3.32
C SER A 404 21.85 2.76 3.24
N CYS A 405 20.61 2.55 2.77
CA CYS A 405 19.60 3.59 2.70
C CYS A 405 18.20 2.99 2.84
N LEU A 406 17.35 3.66 3.61
CA LEU A 406 15.91 3.46 3.68
C LEU A 406 15.20 4.59 2.94
N ILE A 407 14.38 4.26 1.97
CA ILE A 407 13.50 5.19 1.27
C ILE A 407 12.07 4.90 1.73
N ILE A 408 11.39 5.89 2.30
CA ILE A 408 9.98 5.79 2.67
C ILE A 408 9.19 6.64 1.67
N ASP A 409 8.48 5.99 0.74
CA ASP A 409 7.55 6.67 -0.17
C ASP A 409 6.18 6.83 0.49
N GLU A 410 5.47 7.89 0.13
CA GLU A 410 4.22 8.33 0.77
C GLU A 410 4.37 8.45 2.31
N ALA A 411 5.52 8.95 2.77
CA ALA A 411 5.86 9.08 4.19
C ALA A 411 4.86 9.91 5.00
N THR A 412 4.15 10.82 4.35
CA THR A 412 3.12 11.67 4.98
C THR A 412 1.81 10.94 5.25
N GLN A 413 1.60 9.76 4.64
CA GLN A 413 0.44 8.90 4.84
C GLN A 413 0.68 7.79 5.89
N ALA A 414 1.81 7.83 6.60
CA ALA A 414 2.13 6.90 7.67
C ALA A 414 2.12 7.63 9.02
N ILE A 415 1.58 6.98 10.06
CA ILE A 415 1.80 7.47 11.42
C ILE A 415 3.29 7.33 11.77
N GLU A 416 3.79 8.20 12.63
CA GLU A 416 5.23 8.22 12.96
C GLU A 416 5.76 6.86 13.42
N VAL A 417 4.99 6.13 14.25
CA VAL A 417 5.42 4.84 14.79
C VAL A 417 5.59 3.76 13.71
N ASP A 418 4.83 3.83 12.59
CA ASP A 418 5.01 2.90 11.48
C ASP A 418 6.35 3.10 10.78
N THR A 419 6.84 4.34 10.70
CA THR A 419 8.14 4.67 10.09
C THR A 419 9.32 4.11 10.88
N LEU A 420 9.13 3.83 12.18
CA LEU A 420 10.15 3.23 13.04
C LEU A 420 10.38 1.74 12.76
N ILE A 421 9.40 1.04 12.19
CA ILE A 421 9.49 -0.41 11.94
C ILE A 421 10.70 -0.75 11.07
N PRO A 422 10.93 -0.15 9.88
CA PRO A 422 12.15 -0.40 9.13
C PRO A 422 13.44 0.17 9.77
N LEU A 423 13.35 1.07 10.75
CA LEU A 423 14.54 1.60 11.43
C LEU A 423 15.17 0.60 12.41
N GLN A 424 14.46 -0.44 12.84
CA GLN A 424 15.05 -1.47 13.71
C GLN A 424 16.26 -2.20 13.08
N TYR A 425 16.49 -2.04 11.76
CA TYR A 425 17.65 -2.55 11.02
C TYR A 425 18.87 -1.61 11.04
N LYS A 426 18.97 -0.74 12.07
CA LYS A 426 20.08 0.21 12.30
C LYS A 426 20.47 1.05 11.07
N VAL A 427 19.49 1.39 10.25
CA VAL A 427 19.70 2.19 9.05
C VAL A 427 20.19 3.59 9.46
N THR A 428 21.23 4.09 8.79
CA THR A 428 21.79 5.42 9.08
C THR A 428 21.34 6.51 8.11
N LYS A 429 20.81 6.14 6.95
CA LYS A 429 20.31 7.08 5.91
C LYS A 429 18.83 6.84 5.67
N VAL A 430 18.02 7.88 5.87
CA VAL A 430 16.57 7.80 5.66
C VAL A 430 16.12 8.91 4.73
N VAL A 431 15.51 8.52 3.61
CA VAL A 431 14.89 9.43 2.65
C VAL A 431 13.38 9.38 2.85
N LEU A 432 12.80 10.45 3.36
CA LEU A 432 11.36 10.62 3.52
C LEU A 432 10.82 11.32 2.28
N VAL A 433 9.99 10.62 1.51
CA VAL A 433 9.38 11.12 0.27
C VAL A 433 7.88 11.23 0.48
N GLY A 434 7.30 12.40 0.22
CA GLY A 434 5.89 12.61 0.47
C GLY A 434 5.40 14.02 0.14
N ASP A 435 4.18 14.31 0.56
CA ASP A 435 3.59 15.64 0.43
C ASP A 435 2.74 15.95 1.66
N HIS A 436 3.24 16.87 2.50
CA HIS A 436 2.62 17.22 3.78
C HIS A 436 1.42 18.18 3.59
N LYS A 437 1.20 18.68 2.37
CA LYS A 437 0.01 19.46 2.01
C LYS A 437 -1.18 18.58 1.59
N GLN A 438 -0.99 17.26 1.46
CA GLN A 438 -2.04 16.26 1.22
C GLN A 438 -2.44 15.53 2.51
N LEU A 439 -3.38 14.58 2.41
CA LEU A 439 -3.99 13.93 3.58
C LEU A 439 -2.97 13.26 4.52
N PRO A 440 -3.15 13.38 5.85
CA PRO A 440 -2.34 12.68 6.82
C PRO A 440 -2.69 11.18 6.88
N ALA A 441 -2.02 10.45 7.76
CA ALA A 441 -2.35 9.05 8.02
C ALA A 441 -3.76 8.88 8.62
N THR A 442 -4.49 7.87 8.16
CA THR A 442 -5.84 7.57 8.64
C THR A 442 -5.80 6.92 10.02
N VAL A 443 -6.31 7.62 11.04
CA VAL A 443 -6.46 7.09 12.41
C VAL A 443 -7.93 6.98 12.78
N ARG A 444 -8.34 5.78 13.24
CA ARG A 444 -9.75 5.48 13.56
C ARG A 444 -10.25 6.19 14.82
N SER A 445 -9.38 6.36 15.83
CA SER A 445 -9.75 7.01 17.09
C SER A 445 -9.69 8.52 16.93
N GLN A 446 -10.83 9.20 17.07
CA GLN A 446 -10.89 10.66 17.10
C GLN A 446 -10.02 11.23 18.23
N LYS A 447 -10.04 10.59 19.41
CA LYS A 447 -9.19 11.01 20.53
C LYS A 447 -7.70 10.92 20.20
N ALA A 448 -7.30 9.91 19.43
CA ALA A 448 -5.90 9.79 19.00
C ALA A 448 -5.54 10.84 17.93
N ASN A 449 -6.48 11.24 17.07
CA ASN A 449 -6.30 12.37 16.15
C ASN A 449 -6.13 13.70 16.89
N GLU A 450 -6.93 13.95 17.94
CA GLU A 450 -6.77 15.13 18.81
C GLU A 450 -5.39 15.18 19.48
N LEU A 451 -4.79 14.01 19.75
CA LEU A 451 -3.44 13.86 20.29
C LEU A 451 -2.37 13.73 19.18
N GLU A 452 -2.69 14.15 17.96
CA GLU A 452 -1.79 14.21 16.80
C GLU A 452 -1.19 12.87 16.34
N LEU A 453 -1.81 11.72 16.64
CA LEU A 453 -1.30 10.42 16.18
C LEU A 453 -1.26 10.31 14.64
N SER A 454 -2.13 11.04 13.94
CA SER A 454 -2.16 11.09 12.47
C SER A 454 -1.02 11.94 11.87
N ARG A 455 -0.31 12.73 12.68
CA ARG A 455 0.86 13.47 12.23
C ARG A 455 1.98 12.48 11.88
N SER A 456 2.48 12.60 10.66
CA SER A 456 3.60 11.78 10.19
C SER A 456 4.94 12.27 10.75
N LEU A 457 5.95 11.38 10.71
CA LEU A 457 7.33 11.77 11.00
C LEU A 457 7.81 12.89 10.08
N PHE A 458 7.44 12.82 8.79
CA PHE A 458 7.78 13.86 7.80
C PHE A 458 7.25 15.22 8.27
N GLU A 459 5.97 15.28 8.63
CA GLU A 459 5.31 16.52 9.04
C GLU A 459 5.89 17.07 10.35
N ARG A 460 6.10 16.22 11.36
CA ARG A 460 6.70 16.66 12.63
C ARG A 460 8.09 17.25 12.40
N LEU A 461 8.94 16.56 11.64
CA LEU A 461 10.29 17.06 11.37
C LEU A 461 10.27 18.33 10.52
N ASN A 462 9.37 18.44 9.53
CA ASN A 462 9.15 19.68 8.79
C ASN A 462 8.88 20.87 9.74
N LEU A 463 7.95 20.71 10.69
CA LEU A 463 7.65 21.74 11.69
C LEU A 463 8.86 22.09 12.58
N CYS A 464 9.70 21.11 12.91
CA CYS A 464 10.93 21.37 13.66
C CYS A 464 11.93 22.21 12.85
N PHE A 465 11.96 22.05 11.53
CA PHE A 465 12.86 22.79 10.65
C PHE A 465 12.29 24.10 10.13
N GLU A 466 10.99 24.35 10.31
CA GLU A 466 10.34 25.58 9.83
C GLU A 466 10.99 26.85 10.38
N LYS A 467 11.45 26.82 11.63
CA LYS A 467 12.16 27.94 12.27
C LYS A 467 13.46 28.32 11.57
N PHE A 468 14.07 27.42 10.80
CA PHE A 468 15.25 27.74 10.00
C PHE A 468 14.90 28.47 8.69
N HIS A 469 13.64 28.47 8.26
CA HIS A 469 13.19 29.26 7.10
C HIS A 469 13.10 30.76 7.38
N GLU A 470 12.99 31.16 8.65
CA GLU A 470 12.90 32.58 9.04
C GLU A 470 14.23 33.32 8.84
N ASN A 471 15.33 32.58 8.65
CA ASN A 471 16.63 33.16 8.38
C ASN A 471 16.92 33.12 6.87
N PRO A 472 16.91 34.25 6.14
CA PRO A 472 17.08 34.29 4.68
C PRO A 472 18.41 33.68 4.19
N SER A 473 19.37 33.56 5.09
CA SER A 473 20.70 33.00 4.85
C SER A 473 20.75 31.47 4.92
N GLN A 474 19.68 30.81 5.37
CA GLN A 474 19.63 29.36 5.57
C GLN A 474 18.59 28.69 4.66
N SER A 475 19.05 27.74 3.85
CA SER A 475 18.19 26.97 2.95
C SER A 475 17.31 25.98 3.70
N SER A 476 16.11 25.77 3.19
CA SER A 476 15.25 24.63 3.53
C SER A 476 16.01 23.30 3.46
N PRO A 477 15.93 22.41 4.48
CA PRO A 477 16.38 21.03 4.33
C PRO A 477 15.42 20.19 3.47
N ILE A 478 14.25 20.73 3.14
CA ILE A 478 13.22 20.08 2.34
C ILE A 478 13.39 20.50 0.90
N MET A 479 13.75 19.52 0.07
CA MET A 479 13.78 19.69 -1.36
C MET A 479 12.39 19.49 -1.93
N MET A 480 11.83 20.52 -2.55
CA MET A 480 10.54 20.46 -3.19
C MET A 480 10.70 20.29 -4.71
N LEU A 481 10.06 19.27 -5.27
CA LEU A 481 9.90 19.16 -6.71
C LEU A 481 8.81 20.13 -7.16
N THR A 482 9.14 21.06 -8.06
CA THR A 482 8.26 22.16 -8.50
C THR A 482 7.62 21.89 -9.86
N ARG A 483 8.31 21.18 -10.76
CA ARG A 483 7.81 20.86 -12.10
C ARG A 483 6.84 19.68 -12.07
N GLN A 484 5.60 19.91 -12.52
CA GLN A 484 4.53 18.91 -12.57
C GLN A 484 4.24 18.44 -14.00
N TYR A 485 3.93 17.15 -14.12
CA TYR A 485 3.76 16.43 -15.39
C TYR A 485 2.34 15.83 -15.53
N ARG A 486 1.37 16.26 -14.72
CA ARG A 486 0.04 15.64 -14.62
C ARG A 486 -1.08 16.54 -15.09
N MET A 487 -1.27 17.69 -14.45
CA MET A 487 -2.50 18.49 -14.55
C MET A 487 -2.37 19.55 -15.63
N HIS A 488 -3.43 19.75 -16.41
CA HIS A 488 -3.53 20.94 -17.26
C HIS A 488 -3.30 22.24 -16.43
N PRO A 489 -2.62 23.27 -16.96
CA PRO A 489 -2.32 24.51 -16.22
C PRO A 489 -3.53 25.18 -15.57
N GLU A 490 -4.68 25.16 -16.24
CA GLU A 490 -5.94 25.72 -15.71
C GLU A 490 -6.47 24.98 -14.47
N ILE A 491 -6.23 23.66 -14.39
CA ILE A 491 -6.51 22.85 -13.20
C ILE A 491 -5.50 23.17 -12.09
N LEU A 492 -4.22 23.30 -12.45
CA LEU A 492 -3.13 23.58 -11.50
C LEU A 492 -3.25 24.95 -10.81
N SER A 493 -3.75 25.96 -11.53
CA SER A 493 -3.75 27.37 -11.10
C SER A 493 -4.20 27.57 -9.64
N LEU A 494 -5.39 27.09 -9.29
CA LEU A 494 -5.94 27.27 -7.95
C LEU A 494 -5.17 26.47 -6.88
N PRO A 495 -4.96 25.14 -7.01
CA PRO A 495 -4.14 24.38 -6.06
C PRO A 495 -2.74 24.95 -5.84
N ASN A 496 -2.10 25.45 -6.89
CA ASN A 496 -0.75 26.02 -6.81
C ASN A 496 -0.72 27.23 -5.88
N ASN A 497 -1.69 28.14 -6.04
CA ASN A 497 -1.77 29.34 -5.22
C ASN A 497 -2.20 29.02 -3.77
N LEU A 498 -3.20 28.15 -3.58
CA LEU A 498 -3.74 27.82 -2.26
C LEU A 498 -2.78 27.02 -1.36
N PHE A 499 -2.01 26.10 -1.95
CA PHE A 499 -1.30 25.07 -1.19
C PHE A 499 0.23 25.14 -1.34
N TYR A 500 0.74 25.76 -2.40
CA TYR A 500 2.15 25.68 -2.80
C TYR A 500 2.78 27.05 -3.13
N ASP A 501 2.15 28.15 -2.71
CA ASP A 501 2.65 29.52 -2.88
C ASP A 501 2.98 29.90 -4.33
N GLY A 502 2.29 29.31 -5.31
CA GLY A 502 2.55 29.55 -6.74
C GLY A 502 3.84 28.91 -7.28
N LYS A 503 4.54 28.10 -6.50
CA LYS A 503 5.87 27.54 -6.86
C LYS A 503 5.84 26.42 -7.90
N LEU A 504 4.67 25.86 -8.22
CA LEU A 504 4.57 24.76 -9.18
C LEU A 504 4.54 25.27 -10.62
N GLU A 505 5.24 24.55 -11.50
CA GLU A 505 5.33 24.87 -12.92
C GLU A 505 4.90 23.66 -13.76
N THR A 506 4.18 23.91 -14.85
CA THR A 506 3.74 22.85 -15.78
C THR A 506 4.87 22.53 -16.76
N ASP A 507 5.15 21.24 -16.94
CA ASP A 507 6.07 20.76 -17.96
C ASP A 507 5.44 20.79 -19.37
N GLU A 508 6.27 20.99 -20.40
CA GLU A 508 5.87 21.00 -21.81
C GLU A 508 5.08 19.77 -22.24
N VAL A 509 5.35 18.60 -21.66
CA VAL A 509 4.66 17.35 -22.01
C VAL A 509 3.15 17.43 -21.75
N VAL A 510 2.71 18.28 -20.83
CA VAL A 510 1.30 18.49 -20.53
C VAL A 510 0.64 19.36 -21.59
N TYR A 511 1.31 20.43 -22.03
CA TYR A 511 0.81 21.32 -23.08
C TYR A 511 0.61 20.60 -24.42
N LYS A 512 1.40 19.54 -24.67
CA LYS A 512 1.29 18.70 -25.87
C LYS A 512 0.07 17.76 -25.85
N ARG A 513 -0.71 17.72 -24.78
CA ARG A 513 -1.93 16.90 -24.71
C ARG A 513 -3.09 17.63 -25.38
N ASN A 514 -3.64 17.00 -26.41
CA ASN A 514 -4.81 17.52 -27.11
C ASN A 514 -6.08 16.95 -26.46
N SER A 515 -6.69 17.72 -25.57
CA SER A 515 -8.03 17.44 -25.05
C SER A 515 -9.06 18.29 -25.79
N LEU A 516 -10.20 17.68 -26.12
CA LEU A 516 -11.37 18.42 -26.64
C LEU A 516 -12.25 18.98 -25.52
N LEU A 517 -11.90 18.70 -24.27
CA LEU A 517 -12.64 19.12 -23.09
C LEU A 517 -12.07 20.40 -22.49
N ALA A 518 -12.95 21.26 -22.00
CA ALA A 518 -12.57 22.36 -21.13
C ALA A 518 -11.84 21.82 -19.88
N PRO A 519 -10.64 22.31 -19.55
CA PRO A 519 -9.84 21.69 -18.51
C PRO A 519 -10.40 21.88 -17.09
N TYR A 520 -11.03 23.02 -16.80
CA TYR A 520 -11.58 23.28 -15.47
C TYR A 520 -12.93 24.00 -15.53
N LEU A 521 -13.95 23.44 -14.88
CA LEU A 521 -15.25 24.11 -14.71
C LEU A 521 -15.81 23.88 -13.31
N VAL A 522 -16.51 24.89 -12.81
CA VAL A 522 -17.23 24.84 -11.54
C VAL A 522 -18.72 25.04 -11.82
N PHE A 523 -19.53 24.02 -11.57
CA PHE A 523 -20.99 24.08 -11.73
C PHE A 523 -21.63 24.39 -10.38
N ASP A 524 -22.26 25.56 -10.28
CA ASP A 524 -23.03 25.96 -9.09
C ASP A 524 -24.48 25.48 -9.25
N ILE A 525 -24.85 24.45 -8.48
CA ILE A 525 -26.16 23.80 -8.55
C ILE A 525 -27.08 24.45 -7.51
N GLU A 526 -27.83 25.49 -7.91
CA GLU A 526 -28.72 26.25 -7.01
C GLU A 526 -29.87 25.39 -6.47
N GLU A 527 -30.35 24.42 -7.26
CA GLU A 527 -31.35 23.41 -6.86
C GLU A 527 -30.80 22.31 -5.92
N GLY A 528 -29.53 22.40 -5.50
CA GLY A 528 -28.93 21.43 -4.58
C GLY A 528 -29.76 21.27 -3.31
N GLN A 529 -30.12 20.03 -2.98
CA GLN A 529 -30.84 19.71 -1.74
C GLN A 529 -30.12 18.59 -1.00
N GLU A 530 -29.80 18.86 0.26
CA GLU A 530 -29.20 17.88 1.16
C GLU A 530 -30.29 17.00 1.80
N SER A 531 -30.19 15.67 1.66
CA SER A 531 -31.03 14.72 2.41
C SER A 531 -30.22 13.99 3.47
N ASN A 532 -30.76 13.96 4.70
CA ASN A 532 -30.17 13.28 5.85
C ASN A 532 -30.82 11.91 6.08
N ASN A 533 -30.07 10.84 5.86
CA ASN A 533 -30.36 9.55 6.49
C ASN A 533 -29.56 9.42 7.79
N SER A 534 -29.98 8.53 8.70
CA SER A 534 -29.53 8.45 10.11
C SER A 534 -28.01 8.29 10.36
N ARG A 535 -27.15 8.20 9.32
CA ARG A 535 -25.69 8.12 9.44
C ARG A 535 -24.85 8.92 8.41
N SER A 536 -25.43 9.51 7.36
CA SER A 536 -24.66 10.27 6.33
C SER A 536 -25.58 11.02 5.35
N ILE A 537 -24.96 11.83 4.48
CA ILE A 537 -25.57 12.88 3.66
C ILE A 537 -25.46 12.55 2.16
N CYS A 538 -26.49 12.86 1.37
CA CYS A 538 -26.43 12.86 -0.10
C CYS A 538 -27.19 14.05 -0.74
N ASN A 539 -26.90 14.31 -2.02
CA ASN A 539 -27.49 15.33 -2.87
C ASN A 539 -27.80 14.70 -4.24
N VAL A 540 -29.07 14.33 -4.41
CA VAL A 540 -29.58 13.65 -5.61
C VAL A 540 -29.50 14.55 -6.86
N PRO A 541 -29.85 15.86 -6.80
CA PRO A 541 -29.59 16.80 -7.90
C PRO A 541 -28.16 16.74 -8.45
N GLU A 542 -27.15 16.80 -7.59
CA GLU A 542 -25.74 16.65 -8.00
C GLU A 542 -25.48 15.29 -8.67
N ALA A 543 -26.00 14.19 -8.11
CA ALA A 543 -25.81 12.85 -8.67
C ALA A 543 -26.41 12.70 -10.09
N VAL A 544 -27.57 13.31 -10.34
CA VAL A 544 -28.21 13.35 -11.67
C VAL A 544 -27.35 14.16 -12.66
N CYS A 545 -26.87 15.34 -12.26
CA CYS A 545 -25.98 16.15 -13.08
C CYS A 545 -24.69 15.41 -13.44
N ILE A 546 -24.10 14.67 -12.49
CA ILE A 546 -22.89 13.88 -12.72
C ILE A 546 -23.13 12.80 -13.78
N ALA A 547 -24.22 12.03 -13.70
CA ALA A 547 -24.52 11.00 -14.68
C ALA A 547 -24.74 11.59 -16.10
N ARG A 548 -25.40 12.75 -16.18
CA ARG A 548 -25.57 13.51 -17.42
C ARG A 548 -24.22 14.00 -17.96
N LEU A 549 -23.35 14.52 -17.10
CA LEU A 549 -22.02 15.00 -17.47
C LEU A 549 -21.14 13.86 -18.03
N CYS A 550 -21.15 12.69 -17.38
CA CYS A 550 -20.47 11.49 -17.89
C CYS A 550 -20.98 11.09 -19.29
N SER A 551 -22.30 11.18 -19.51
CA SER A 551 -22.92 10.89 -20.81
C SER A 551 -22.49 11.90 -21.88
N LEU A 552 -22.41 13.19 -21.53
CA LEU A 552 -21.92 14.24 -22.41
C LEU A 552 -20.44 14.07 -22.76
N ILE A 553 -19.59 13.72 -21.78
CA ILE A 553 -18.17 13.44 -22.01
C ILE A 553 -18.02 12.28 -23.00
N MET A 554 -18.79 11.20 -22.82
CA MET A 554 -18.80 10.05 -23.73
C MET A 554 -19.16 10.46 -25.16
N LYS A 555 -20.20 11.29 -25.32
CA LYS A 555 -20.65 11.82 -26.63
C LYS A 555 -19.60 12.73 -27.26
N THR A 556 -19.08 13.69 -26.50
CA THR A 556 -18.12 14.72 -26.96
C THR A 556 -16.83 14.10 -27.44
N LEU A 557 -16.29 13.15 -26.67
CA LEU A 557 -15.06 12.44 -26.99
C LEU A 557 -15.27 11.21 -27.89
N LYS A 558 -16.53 10.91 -28.28
CA LYS A 558 -16.91 9.73 -29.08
C LYS A 558 -16.34 8.42 -28.52
N LEU A 559 -16.36 8.28 -27.19
CA LEU A 559 -15.77 7.13 -26.50
C LEU A 559 -16.73 5.95 -26.43
N LYS A 560 -16.16 4.75 -26.48
CA LYS A 560 -16.87 3.54 -26.04
C LYS A 560 -16.97 3.53 -24.51
N ARG A 561 -18.02 2.89 -23.99
CA ARG A 561 -18.27 2.76 -22.54
C ARG A 561 -17.03 2.26 -21.77
N GLU A 562 -16.36 1.22 -22.26
CA GLU A 562 -15.18 0.65 -21.60
C GLU A 562 -14.03 1.66 -21.47
N THR A 563 -13.83 2.49 -22.50
CA THR A 563 -12.80 3.53 -22.50
C THR A 563 -13.17 4.66 -21.55
N LEU A 564 -14.44 5.08 -21.56
CA LEU A 564 -14.95 6.07 -20.60
C LEU A 564 -14.72 5.65 -19.14
N CYS A 565 -15.02 4.39 -18.81
CA CYS A 565 -14.82 3.85 -17.46
C CYS A 565 -13.36 3.88 -17.00
N ARG A 566 -12.42 3.80 -17.95
CA ARG A 566 -10.97 3.90 -17.66
C ARG A 566 -10.51 5.36 -17.51
N CYS A 567 -11.08 6.28 -18.28
CA CYS A 567 -10.68 7.68 -18.36
C CYS A 567 -11.37 8.59 -17.33
N VAL A 568 -12.58 8.27 -16.90
CA VAL A 568 -13.39 9.08 -15.98
C VAL A 568 -13.40 8.47 -14.57
N GLY A 569 -13.27 9.32 -13.55
CA GLY A 569 -13.54 8.96 -12.16
C GLY A 569 -14.41 10.02 -11.47
N VAL A 570 -15.21 9.58 -10.50
CA VAL A 570 -16.06 10.46 -9.68
C VAL A 570 -15.64 10.38 -8.22
N ILE A 571 -15.47 11.53 -7.59
CA ILE A 571 -15.10 11.64 -6.17
C ILE A 571 -16.14 12.43 -5.38
N CYS A 572 -16.35 12.04 -4.12
CA CYS A 572 -17.23 12.75 -3.19
C CYS A 572 -16.73 12.63 -1.73
N PRO A 573 -17.13 13.51 -0.82
CA PRO A 573 -16.73 13.40 0.59
C PRO A 573 -17.47 12.29 1.37
N TYR A 574 -18.68 11.90 0.96
CA TYR A 574 -19.57 11.04 1.76
C TYR A 574 -19.89 9.69 1.08
N SER A 575 -19.98 8.63 1.88
CA SER A 575 -20.28 7.27 1.41
C SER A 575 -21.72 7.11 0.90
N GLU A 576 -22.71 7.80 1.49
CA GLU A 576 -24.09 7.79 0.98
C GLU A 576 -24.17 8.48 -0.39
N GLN A 577 -23.47 9.61 -0.58
CA GLN A 577 -23.39 10.24 -1.89
C GLN A 577 -22.76 9.30 -2.93
N LYS A 578 -21.71 8.56 -2.55
CA LYS A 578 -21.12 7.54 -3.43
C LYS A 578 -22.18 6.55 -3.91
N GLN A 579 -23.05 6.06 -3.02
CA GLN A 579 -24.12 5.14 -3.40
C GLN A 579 -25.15 5.78 -4.34
N ALA A 580 -25.59 7.01 -4.03
CA ALA A 580 -26.52 7.75 -4.88
C ALA A 580 -25.97 7.99 -6.30
N ILE A 581 -24.69 8.35 -6.41
CA ILE A 581 -24.01 8.53 -7.72
C ILE A 581 -23.94 7.20 -8.47
N VAL A 582 -23.55 6.10 -7.80
CA VAL A 582 -23.48 4.76 -8.42
C VAL A 582 -24.84 4.34 -8.96
N GLU A 583 -25.92 4.61 -8.23
CA GLU A 583 -27.28 4.33 -8.68
C GLU A 583 -27.65 5.14 -9.93
N GLN A 584 -27.39 6.45 -9.94
CA GLN A 584 -27.65 7.30 -11.12
C GLN A 584 -26.82 6.90 -12.35
N LEU A 585 -25.56 6.52 -12.14
CA LEU A 585 -24.71 5.97 -13.22
C LEU A 585 -25.25 4.65 -13.76
N ARG A 586 -25.77 3.78 -12.90
CA ARG A 586 -26.40 2.52 -13.31
C ARG A 586 -27.66 2.77 -14.14
N LEU A 587 -28.52 3.71 -13.73
CA LEU A 587 -29.71 4.11 -14.50
C LEU A 587 -29.33 4.66 -15.88
N SER A 588 -28.15 5.27 -16.00
CA SER A 588 -27.61 5.79 -17.26
C SER A 588 -26.76 4.78 -18.04
N ASN A 589 -26.69 3.52 -17.60
CA ASN A 589 -25.87 2.45 -18.20
C ASN A 589 -24.34 2.72 -18.20
N LEU A 590 -23.86 3.39 -17.15
CA LEU A 590 -22.47 3.83 -16.94
C LEU A 590 -21.87 3.29 -15.62
N ASP A 591 -22.38 2.18 -15.09
CA ASP A 591 -22.00 1.55 -13.82
C ASP A 591 -20.54 1.07 -13.73
N GLY A 592 -19.78 1.13 -14.83
CA GLY A 592 -18.34 0.82 -14.83
C GLY A 592 -17.43 2.00 -14.44
N ILE A 593 -17.96 3.22 -14.34
CA ILE A 593 -17.19 4.40 -13.91
C ILE A 593 -16.87 4.26 -12.42
N GLU A 594 -15.60 4.50 -12.07
CA GLU A 594 -15.14 4.41 -10.68
C GLU A 594 -15.69 5.58 -9.86
N VAL A 595 -16.40 5.28 -8.77
CA VAL A 595 -16.88 6.26 -7.80
C VAL A 595 -16.26 5.95 -6.44
N ASN A 596 -15.62 6.94 -5.81
CA ASN A 596 -15.04 6.75 -4.48
C ASN A 596 -15.09 8.00 -3.60
N THR A 597 -14.73 7.83 -2.33
CA THR A 597 -14.50 8.99 -1.46
C THR A 597 -13.17 9.67 -1.80
N VAL A 598 -13.01 10.95 -1.46
CA VAL A 598 -11.72 11.68 -1.63
C VAL A 598 -10.57 10.92 -0.98
N ASP A 599 -10.73 10.52 0.28
CA ASP A 599 -9.75 9.75 1.05
C ASP A 599 -9.45 8.39 0.37
N GLY A 600 -10.46 7.71 -0.18
CA GLY A 600 -10.30 6.44 -0.91
C GLY A 600 -9.68 6.57 -2.31
N TYR A 601 -9.63 7.80 -2.86
CA TYR A 601 -9.04 8.11 -4.16
C TYR A 601 -7.59 8.61 -4.08
N GLN A 602 -7.01 8.63 -2.88
CA GLN A 602 -5.64 9.05 -2.68
C GLN A 602 -4.66 8.14 -3.43
N GLY A 603 -3.67 8.73 -4.09
CA GLY A 603 -2.71 8.01 -4.94
C GLY A 603 -3.25 7.62 -6.33
N GLN A 604 -4.55 7.72 -6.57
CA GLN A 604 -5.15 7.47 -7.89
C GLN A 604 -5.21 8.76 -8.73
N GLU A 605 -5.40 8.59 -10.04
CA GLU A 605 -5.53 9.69 -11.02
C GLU A 605 -6.37 9.20 -12.22
N LYS A 606 -7.07 10.14 -12.87
CA LYS A 606 -7.85 9.88 -14.10
C LYS A 606 -7.69 11.03 -15.08
N ASP A 607 -8.00 10.77 -16.34
CA ASP A 607 -7.98 11.79 -17.39
C ASP A 607 -9.01 12.88 -17.08
N VAL A 608 -10.22 12.46 -16.69
CA VAL A 608 -11.29 13.34 -16.22
C VAL A 608 -11.70 12.97 -14.79
N ILE A 609 -11.78 13.97 -13.91
CA ILE A 609 -12.36 13.81 -12.57
C ILE A 609 -13.57 14.72 -12.41
N ILE A 610 -14.63 14.15 -11.84
CA ILE A 610 -15.85 14.89 -11.46
C ILE A 610 -15.98 14.83 -9.95
N MET A 611 -16.09 15.98 -9.30
CA MET A 611 -16.22 16.10 -7.85
C MET A 611 -17.63 16.55 -7.46
N SER A 612 -18.27 15.80 -6.58
CA SER A 612 -19.51 16.18 -5.89
C SER A 612 -19.19 16.76 -4.52
N CYS A 613 -19.66 17.98 -4.23
CA CYS A 613 -19.44 18.65 -2.94
C CYS A 613 -20.55 18.35 -1.93
N VAL A 614 -21.75 17.97 -2.40
CA VAL A 614 -22.92 17.51 -1.64
C VAL A 614 -23.63 18.58 -0.82
N ARG A 615 -22.88 19.39 -0.06
CA ARG A 615 -23.42 20.29 0.97
C ARG A 615 -24.33 21.35 0.35
N ALA A 616 -25.59 21.36 0.77
CA ALA A 616 -26.61 22.30 0.33
C ALA A 616 -27.63 22.56 1.46
N GLN A 617 -27.19 23.33 2.47
CA GLN A 617 -28.00 23.71 3.64
C GLN A 617 -28.36 25.19 3.57
N SER A 618 -29.58 25.55 3.99
CA SER A 618 -30.10 26.93 3.93
C SER A 618 -29.44 27.89 4.94
N SER A 619 -28.88 27.37 6.05
CA SER A 619 -28.20 28.18 7.09
C SER A 619 -27.03 27.42 7.75
N PRO A 620 -25.93 27.16 7.03
CA PRO A 620 -24.81 26.37 7.54
C PRO A 620 -23.88 27.22 8.41
N THR A 621 -23.54 26.74 9.61
CA THR A 621 -22.41 27.28 10.41
C THR A 621 -21.07 26.63 10.03
N THR A 622 -21.12 25.48 9.36
CA THR A 622 -19.95 24.70 8.94
C THR A 622 -20.33 23.76 7.78
N ILE A 623 -19.36 23.49 6.90
CA ILE A 623 -19.48 22.53 5.81
C ILE A 623 -18.98 21.12 6.19
N GLY A 624 -18.57 20.93 7.45
CA GLY A 624 -18.15 19.64 7.98
C GLY A 624 -16.89 19.11 7.31
N PHE A 625 -16.91 17.82 6.94
CA PHE A 625 -15.76 17.04 6.46
C PHE A 625 -15.00 17.65 5.27
N ILE A 626 -15.69 18.42 4.42
CA ILE A 626 -15.13 19.04 3.20
C ILE A 626 -14.38 20.37 3.46
N SER A 627 -14.40 20.88 4.70
CA SER A 627 -13.61 22.07 5.10
C SER A 627 -12.10 21.82 5.20
N ASP A 628 -11.67 20.56 5.16
CA ASP A 628 -10.27 20.19 5.30
C ASP A 628 -9.43 20.61 4.08
N LYS A 629 -8.44 21.49 4.32
CA LYS A 629 -7.51 22.02 3.31
C LYS A 629 -6.78 20.92 2.52
N ARG A 630 -6.39 19.83 3.19
CA ARG A 630 -5.65 18.71 2.59
C ARG A 630 -6.57 17.85 1.72
N ARG A 631 -7.82 17.66 2.11
CA ARG A 631 -8.83 16.97 1.28
C ARG A 631 -9.12 17.73 0.00
N MET A 632 -9.27 19.05 0.08
CA MET A 632 -9.44 19.90 -1.09
C MET A 632 -8.24 19.78 -2.05
N ASN A 633 -7.02 19.85 -1.52
CA ASN A 633 -5.80 19.65 -2.32
C ASN A 633 -5.75 18.26 -2.97
N VAL A 634 -6.09 17.18 -2.25
CA VAL A 634 -6.17 15.84 -2.83
C VAL A 634 -7.21 15.80 -3.95
N ALA A 635 -8.42 16.29 -3.71
CA ALA A 635 -9.54 16.23 -4.65
C ALA A 635 -9.22 16.98 -5.96
N LEU A 636 -8.74 18.22 -5.87
CA LEU A 636 -8.43 19.06 -7.03
C LEU A 636 -7.24 18.55 -7.87
N THR A 637 -6.40 17.68 -7.30
CA THR A 637 -5.16 17.22 -7.96
C THR A 637 -5.22 15.79 -8.52
N ARG A 638 -6.43 15.22 -8.64
CA ARG A 638 -6.66 13.87 -9.20
C ARG A 638 -6.78 13.85 -10.73
N ALA A 639 -7.22 14.95 -11.34
CA ALA A 639 -7.43 15.06 -12.78
C ALA A 639 -6.12 15.23 -13.56
N LYS A 640 -6.11 14.81 -14.82
CA LYS A 640 -5.03 15.13 -15.77
C LYS A 640 -5.47 16.19 -16.77
N ASP A 641 -6.57 15.92 -17.47
CA ASP A 641 -6.99 16.69 -18.64
C ASP A 641 -8.21 17.56 -18.32
N ALA A 642 -9.17 17.07 -17.54
CA ALA A 642 -10.34 17.86 -17.12
C ALA A 642 -10.77 17.60 -15.68
N MET A 643 -11.12 18.67 -14.96
CA MET A 643 -11.65 18.65 -13.59
C MET A 643 -12.95 19.44 -13.52
N TYR A 644 -14.02 18.78 -13.10
CA TYR A 644 -15.34 19.40 -12.96
C TYR A 644 -15.82 19.32 -11.52
N VAL A 645 -16.08 20.48 -10.91
CA VAL A 645 -16.57 20.58 -9.52
C VAL A 645 -18.05 20.93 -9.55
N LEU A 646 -18.89 20.12 -8.89
CA LEU A 646 -20.31 20.37 -8.72
C LEU A 646 -20.60 20.62 -7.24
N GLY A 647 -21.35 21.66 -6.93
CA GLY A 647 -21.75 21.96 -5.55
C GLY A 647 -22.75 23.11 -5.47
N HIS A 648 -23.36 23.30 -4.30
CA HIS A 648 -24.20 24.46 -4.00
C HIS A 648 -23.37 25.54 -3.29
N PHE A 649 -22.93 26.56 -4.03
CA PHE A 649 -22.00 27.56 -3.50
C PHE A 649 -22.65 28.58 -2.56
N GLY A 650 -23.98 28.67 -2.55
CA GLY A 650 -24.70 29.36 -1.47
C GLY A 650 -24.38 28.81 -0.08
N THR A 651 -24.07 27.50 0.03
CA THR A 651 -23.68 26.84 1.28
C THR A 651 -22.16 26.78 1.45
N LEU A 652 -21.43 26.44 0.38
CA LEU A 652 -19.99 26.17 0.47
C LEU A 652 -19.16 27.41 0.80
N ARG A 653 -19.61 28.60 0.38
CA ARG A 653 -18.90 29.87 0.58
C ARG A 653 -18.81 30.33 2.04
N VAL A 654 -19.45 29.64 2.99
CA VAL A 654 -19.24 29.86 4.43
C VAL A 654 -17.83 29.48 4.88
N ASN A 655 -17.13 28.64 4.12
CA ASN A 655 -15.72 28.34 4.35
C ASN A 655 -14.82 29.15 3.41
N ASP A 656 -13.76 29.76 3.96
CA ASP A 656 -12.86 30.65 3.23
C ASP A 656 -12.22 30.00 1.99
N LEU A 657 -11.79 28.73 2.08
CA LEU A 657 -11.15 28.03 0.96
C LEU A 657 -12.12 27.80 -0.20
N TRP A 658 -13.38 27.47 0.12
CA TRP A 658 -14.42 27.27 -0.88
C TRP A 658 -14.94 28.59 -1.45
N ALA A 659 -14.95 29.66 -0.65
CA ALA A 659 -15.18 31.02 -1.13
C ALA A 659 -14.10 31.46 -2.12
N GLU A 660 -12.83 31.14 -1.84
CA GLU A 660 -11.70 31.43 -2.72
C GLU A 660 -11.79 30.62 -4.03
N LEU A 661 -12.14 29.33 -3.97
CA LEU A 661 -12.38 28.52 -5.19
C LEU A 661 -13.48 29.12 -6.07
N HIS A 662 -14.59 29.53 -5.45
CA HIS A 662 -15.70 30.16 -6.16
C HIS A 662 -15.27 31.47 -6.82
N GLU A 663 -14.57 32.33 -6.08
CA GLU A 663 -14.13 33.64 -6.56
C GLU A 663 -13.09 33.51 -7.68
N ASP A 664 -12.13 32.60 -7.53
CA ASP A 664 -11.17 32.27 -8.59
C ASP A 664 -11.89 31.77 -9.86
N ALA A 665 -12.85 30.85 -9.73
CA ALA A 665 -13.63 30.39 -10.87
C ALA A 665 -14.45 31.51 -11.53
N ARG A 666 -15.01 32.43 -10.72
CA ARG A 666 -15.76 33.60 -11.21
C ARG A 666 -14.86 34.55 -11.99
N ILE A 667 -13.70 34.91 -11.45
CA ILE A 667 -12.74 35.82 -12.08
C ILE A 667 -12.20 35.24 -13.39
N ARG A 668 -11.94 33.92 -13.43
CA ARG A 668 -11.46 33.23 -14.63
C ARG A 668 -12.57 32.91 -15.65
N GLY A 669 -13.84 33.21 -15.34
CA GLY A 669 -14.98 32.91 -16.23
C GLY A 669 -15.31 31.42 -16.35
N LEU A 670 -14.93 30.61 -15.35
CA LEU A 670 -15.05 29.15 -15.31
C LEU A 670 -16.23 28.68 -14.43
N LEU A 671 -16.92 29.61 -13.78
CA LEU A 671 -18.15 29.37 -13.00
C LEU A 671 -19.37 29.27 -13.93
N VAL A 672 -20.15 28.20 -13.77
CA VAL A 672 -21.35 27.90 -14.55
C VAL A 672 -22.55 27.74 -13.61
N PRO A 673 -23.43 28.75 -13.50
CA PRO A 673 -24.63 28.65 -12.66
C PRO A 673 -25.68 27.74 -13.30
N ILE A 674 -26.27 26.86 -12.50
CA ILE A 674 -27.31 25.90 -12.88
C ILE A 674 -28.51 26.10 -11.95
N LYS A 675 -29.54 26.78 -12.47
CA LYS A 675 -30.79 27.07 -11.74
C LYS A 675 -31.73 25.89 -11.72
N ASP A 676 -31.99 25.29 -12.89
CA ASP A 676 -32.80 24.09 -13.06
C ASP A 676 -31.92 22.93 -13.52
N VAL A 677 -31.90 21.84 -12.77
CA VAL A 677 -31.15 20.63 -13.12
C VAL A 677 -31.53 20.11 -14.50
N LYS A 678 -32.77 20.29 -14.97
CA LYS A 678 -33.24 19.89 -16.31
C LYS A 678 -32.46 20.55 -17.44
N GLU A 679 -31.99 21.78 -17.24
CA GLU A 679 -31.23 22.52 -18.25
C GLU A 679 -29.74 22.15 -18.28
N PHE A 680 -29.27 21.41 -17.26
CA PHE A 680 -27.85 21.09 -17.07
C PHE A 680 -27.18 20.55 -18.34
N SER A 681 -27.81 19.61 -19.05
CA SER A 681 -27.21 18.99 -20.23
C SER A 681 -26.93 19.99 -21.35
N CYS A 682 -27.86 20.92 -21.60
CA CYS A 682 -27.75 21.94 -22.64
C CYS A 682 -26.63 22.93 -22.30
N ILE A 683 -26.64 23.43 -21.06
CA ILE A 683 -25.64 24.40 -20.58
C ILE A 683 -24.26 23.75 -20.58
N ALA A 684 -24.12 22.55 -20.00
CA ALA A 684 -22.85 21.85 -19.89
C ALA A 684 -22.25 21.52 -21.26
N GLU A 685 -23.03 21.02 -22.23
CA GLU A 685 -22.54 20.67 -23.58
C GLU A 685 -21.83 21.86 -24.27
N SER A 686 -22.39 23.07 -24.12
CA SER A 686 -21.80 24.30 -24.67
C SER A 686 -20.50 24.75 -23.99
N LYS A 687 -20.29 24.36 -22.73
CA LYS A 687 -19.16 24.80 -21.91
C LYS A 687 -18.01 23.79 -21.90
N ILE A 688 -18.31 22.49 -21.89
CA ILE A 688 -17.29 21.45 -21.79
C ILE A 688 -16.55 21.23 -23.10
N THR A 689 -17.09 21.66 -24.24
CA THR A 689 -16.50 21.39 -25.56
C THR A 689 -15.59 22.55 -25.99
N LEU A 690 -14.30 22.29 -26.16
CA LEU A 690 -13.39 23.24 -26.81
C LEU A 690 -13.61 23.18 -28.33
N ASN A 691 -14.01 24.30 -28.93
CA ASN A 691 -14.06 24.42 -30.38
C ASN A 691 -12.63 24.32 -30.95
N SER A 692 -12.39 23.36 -31.84
CA SER A 692 -11.10 23.09 -32.52
C SER A 692 -10.62 24.21 -33.47
N LYS A 693 -11.06 25.46 -33.26
CA LYS A 693 -10.76 26.63 -34.10
C LYS A 693 -9.83 27.66 -33.46
N LYS A 694 -9.10 27.31 -32.40
CA LYS A 694 -8.00 28.11 -31.86
C LYS A 694 -6.74 27.26 -31.68
N THR A 695 -6.15 26.86 -32.80
CA THR A 695 -4.71 26.58 -32.91
C THR A 695 -4.22 27.26 -34.16
#